data_AF-A0A7X0H810-F1
#
_entry.id   AF-A0A7X0H810-F1
#
_cell.length_a   1.000
_cell.length_b   1.000
_cell.length_c   1.000
_cell.angle_alpha   90.00
_cell.angle_beta   90.00
_cell.angle_gamma   90.00
#
_symmetry.space_group_name_H-M   'P 1'
#
loop_
_entity.id
_entity.type
_entity.pdbx_description
1 polymer ?
#
loop_
_entity_poly.entity_id
_entity_poly.type
_entity_poly.pdbx_seq_one_letter_code
_entity_poly.pdbx_strand_id
1 'polypeptide(L)'
;MPLSRRYFAWLSVLLICVSLPAIAAPPVNTSTRSELRHLASNGSSIYRAIDMPLSGPRAIEPRMHRDGETVVIFVFDQALQSVGNIATSHGTINSAISGVRTQFPDTIAVHLNGVPDAEWVTVSLTDIVSQGGETLPSAAGTVGYLLGDVTFNRVVNVSDIRKVATFSGQDPSVGGNFVQDLTINNAINVSDIRFAASRNGRSLPNTAPTIVGLTNQSTVINTPTAALSFVVDDFATPADSLAVTAVSDNPGVVTDANIVVTGSGSNRSVVVTPEPGEVGSAIITLTVSDGSMSSTASYIVSVTEEASNQPPQALAYVKNFLGPAPLTVELDGTRSFDPDDGILSYAWDFGDGAGFPGSKLTHTYTQPGTYTAKLTVDDFTGDTDEIEYVITVSDGTFNVNATPSANDASRFLWQAAFGPSEGDVADVQALGYEGWIDQQMALSPTLLTQQMFDQAATRNGAGQVFQQRFAFANLAVDAQDQLRQRVAWALIQIFVMNNDQDSAGPSASRGYYNFMLENAFGNYRDLLSDVTFSYPMGNYLTYRDNRKADPAAGTVPDENYAREIKQLFSIGLFELNLDGTQKKDAQGNPIPTYTNEDIVQFARVFTGLRTSNIGSNFEQRTANPMRMQSSWHEFGDKQLLNYPGAVNGGYIPARGSGQQTDANGIADVNFAIDNVFNHPNTPPFISHLLIQRLVTSNPTPAYVERVASVFVDDGTGTRGNLGAVVKAILLDPEARDRTYSSSPYFGKIIEPFLLKWSLYRVLDRYDRPGQPFGLRVDELQFGETDKFGQAYMTSPSVFNFYLPDYTVANSELDRRTLDIPELQITNEITVFSSLNDHRRNSIAESGDDEANVYDDLRALIPSNNVTNNTALIEAIDDLLMYGTMSPEMKQILLTVAPRVANQTERVRAMVYMVVSSPEFQLVN
;
A
#
# COMPACT_ATOMS: atom_id res chain seq x y z
N MET A 1 26.16 -2.67 -10.89
CA MET A 1 26.00 -1.91 -12.16
C MET A 1 25.03 -0.73 -11.92
N PRO A 2 24.95 0.31 -12.77
CA PRO A 2 25.22 1.70 -12.37
C PRO A 2 23.98 2.52 -11.90
N LEU A 3 23.94 2.85 -10.61
CA LEU A 3 23.20 4.02 -10.06
C LEU A 3 24.10 5.29 -10.01
N SER A 4 25.07 5.39 -10.93
CA SER A 4 25.96 6.54 -11.04
C SER A 4 25.42 7.56 -12.04
N ARG A 5 24.60 8.52 -11.59
CA ARG A 5 24.51 9.87 -12.21
C ARG A 5 23.64 10.87 -11.44
N ARG A 6 22.76 10.45 -10.53
CA ARG A 6 21.94 11.39 -9.74
C ARG A 6 22.52 11.77 -8.37
N TYR A 7 23.42 10.96 -7.81
CA TYR A 7 24.11 11.27 -6.54
C TYR A 7 25.35 12.18 -6.68
N PHE A 8 25.98 12.25 -7.86
CA PHE A 8 27.19 13.07 -8.08
C PHE A 8 26.93 14.57 -8.24
N ALA A 9 25.68 14.99 -8.49
CA ALA A 9 25.34 16.40 -8.65
C ALA A 9 25.37 17.18 -7.31
N TRP A 10 25.26 16.50 -6.17
CA TRP A 10 25.22 17.15 -4.85
C TRP A 10 26.57 17.20 -4.12
N LEU A 11 27.60 16.48 -4.60
CA LEU A 11 28.96 16.58 -4.06
C LEU A 11 29.77 17.77 -4.62
N SER A 12 29.32 18.38 -5.71
CA SER A 12 30.03 19.51 -6.34
C SER A 12 29.73 20.87 -5.69
N VAL A 13 28.77 20.93 -4.75
CA VAL A 13 28.40 22.15 -4.02
C VAL A 13 29.14 22.25 -2.66
N LEU A 14 29.78 21.18 -2.19
CA LEU A 14 30.41 21.14 -0.87
C LEU A 14 31.87 21.66 -0.81
N LEU A 15 32.43 22.18 -1.91
CA LEU A 15 33.78 22.75 -1.93
C LEU A 15 33.85 24.28 -1.96
N ILE A 16 32.71 24.98 -1.82
CA ILE A 16 32.66 26.46 -1.78
C ILE A 16 31.81 26.94 -0.58
N CYS A 17 32.14 26.49 0.63
CA CYS A 17 31.56 27.04 1.86
C CYS A 17 32.65 27.28 2.92
N VAL A 18 33.71 27.96 2.53
CA VAL A 18 34.57 28.72 3.46
C VAL A 18 34.80 30.11 2.87
N SER A 19 33.74 30.93 2.82
CA SER A 19 33.79 32.40 2.88
C SER A 19 32.49 33.03 2.38
N LEU A 20 31.81 33.76 3.26
CA LEU A 20 30.95 34.96 3.05
C LEU A 20 29.53 34.88 3.67
N PRO A 21 29.02 36.02 4.19
CA PRO A 21 27.86 36.05 5.08
C PRO A 21 26.53 36.36 4.37
N ALA A 22 25.46 35.87 5.02
CA ALA A 22 24.05 36.27 4.96
C ALA A 22 23.56 37.11 3.75
N ILE A 23 22.79 36.47 2.86
CA ILE A 23 21.85 37.13 1.96
C ILE A 23 20.47 36.49 2.14
N ALA A 24 19.47 37.35 2.29
CA ALA A 24 18.08 37.02 2.57
C ALA A 24 17.39 36.24 1.44
N ALA A 25 16.54 35.29 1.84
CA ALA A 25 15.71 34.48 0.95
C ALA A 25 14.56 35.29 0.31
N PRO A 26 14.20 35.02 -0.96
CA PRO A 26 12.95 35.52 -1.54
C PRO A 26 11.75 34.64 -1.11
N PRO A 27 10.54 35.21 -0.97
CA PRO A 27 9.37 34.51 -0.45
C PRO A 27 8.76 33.53 -1.45
N VAL A 28 8.42 32.34 -0.95
CA VAL A 28 7.63 31.30 -1.61
C VAL A 28 6.15 31.74 -1.62
N ASN A 29 5.54 31.81 -2.80
CA ASN A 29 4.14 32.17 -2.98
C ASN A 29 3.27 30.90 -2.94
N THR A 30 2.46 30.78 -1.89
CA THR A 30 1.41 29.76 -1.68
C THR A 30 0.04 30.38 -1.95
N SER A 31 -0.68 29.94 -2.99
CA SER A 31 -2.16 29.81 -2.99
C SER A 31 -2.72 29.57 -4.40
N THR A 32 -3.35 28.41 -4.64
CA THR A 32 -4.34 28.25 -5.71
C THR A 32 -5.56 27.51 -5.18
N ARG A 33 -6.59 28.28 -4.76
CA ARG A 33 -8.00 27.89 -4.80
C ARG A 33 -8.89 29.13 -4.63
N SER A 34 -10.02 29.10 -5.35
CA SER A 34 -11.19 29.99 -5.35
C SER A 34 -11.05 31.37 -5.99
N GLU A 35 -11.78 31.59 -7.10
CA GLU A 35 -12.79 32.64 -7.16
C GLU A 35 -13.82 32.38 -8.27
N LEU A 36 -15.08 32.47 -7.86
CA LEU A 36 -16.33 32.41 -8.61
C LEU A 36 -17.18 33.57 -8.06
N ARG A 37 -17.99 34.22 -8.92
CA ARG A 37 -18.99 35.30 -8.71
C ARG A 37 -18.44 36.73 -8.94
N HIS A 38 -19.12 37.67 -9.60
CA HIS A 38 -20.56 38.03 -9.71
C HIS A 38 -20.80 38.75 -11.07
N LEU A 39 -21.94 38.62 -11.78
CA LEU A 39 -23.17 39.40 -11.59
C LEU A 39 -24.38 38.79 -12.36
N ALA A 40 -25.53 38.75 -11.68
CA ALA A 40 -26.87 38.36 -12.16
C ALA A 40 -27.48 39.44 -13.10
N SER A 41 -28.59 39.29 -13.84
CA SER A 41 -29.90 38.71 -13.50
C SER A 41 -30.86 38.74 -14.70
N ASN A 42 -31.56 37.63 -15.01
CA ASN A 42 -33.03 37.56 -15.15
C ASN A 42 -33.47 36.26 -15.84
N GLY A 43 -34.30 35.48 -15.16
CA GLY A 43 -35.28 34.61 -15.81
C GLY A 43 -34.93 33.13 -15.95
N SER A 44 -35.16 32.39 -14.86
CA SER A 44 -35.82 31.07 -14.86
C SER A 44 -35.01 29.80 -15.21
N SER A 45 -34.62 29.10 -14.15
CA SER A 45 -34.77 27.63 -13.94
C SER A 45 -34.03 26.63 -14.84
N ILE A 46 -32.82 26.28 -14.37
CA ILE A 46 -32.20 24.94 -14.22
C ILE A 46 -33.28 23.81 -14.13
N TYR A 47 -33.23 22.67 -14.85
CA TYR A 47 -32.21 21.62 -14.78
C TYR A 47 -32.25 20.62 -15.94
N ARG A 48 -31.06 20.01 -16.14
CA ARG A 48 -30.74 18.63 -16.53
C ARG A 48 -31.11 18.15 -17.94
N ALA A 49 -30.04 17.97 -18.72
CA ALA A 49 -29.94 16.84 -19.61
C ALA A 49 -30.33 15.55 -18.87
N ILE A 50 -31.27 14.82 -19.44
CA ILE A 50 -31.38 13.39 -19.25
C ILE A 50 -30.84 12.81 -20.55
N ASP A 51 -29.53 12.57 -20.56
CA ASP A 51 -28.93 11.62 -21.49
C ASP A 51 -29.49 10.24 -21.12
N MET A 52 -30.40 9.72 -21.93
CA MET A 52 -30.54 8.27 -22.04
C MET A 52 -29.60 7.79 -23.15
N PRO A 53 -28.88 6.68 -22.96
CA PRO A 53 -27.86 6.23 -23.88
C PRO A 53 -28.53 5.58 -25.09
N LEU A 54 -28.70 6.33 -26.17
CA LEU A 54 -28.82 5.75 -27.51
C LEU A 54 -27.89 6.56 -28.42
N SER A 55 -26.79 5.90 -28.78
CA SER A 55 -25.74 6.45 -29.64
C SER A 55 -26.27 6.68 -31.05
N GLY A 56 -26.48 7.94 -31.43
CA GLY A 56 -26.48 8.36 -32.84
C GLY A 56 -27.63 9.27 -33.28
N PRO A 57 -27.47 10.07 -34.35
CA PRO A 57 -28.41 11.11 -34.73
C PRO A 57 -29.41 10.58 -35.77
N ARG A 58 -30.63 10.16 -35.38
CA ARG A 58 -31.77 10.00 -36.32
C ARG A 58 -33.11 10.40 -35.68
N ALA A 59 -33.91 11.09 -36.48
CA ALA A 59 -35.02 11.95 -36.09
C ALA A 59 -36.39 11.23 -36.05
N ILE A 60 -37.30 11.76 -35.21
CA ILE A 60 -38.76 11.56 -35.31
C ILE A 60 -39.24 12.33 -36.55
N GLU A 61 -39.88 11.68 -37.52
CA GLU A 61 -40.52 12.37 -38.65
C GLU A 61 -42.05 12.29 -38.55
N PRO A 62 -42.76 13.40 -38.28
CA PRO A 62 -44.20 13.49 -38.51
C PRO A 62 -44.47 13.53 -40.03
N ARG A 63 -45.43 12.76 -40.53
CA ARG A 63 -45.88 12.87 -41.92
C ARG A 63 -47.39 13.06 -41.98
N MET A 64 -47.83 14.03 -42.78
CA MET A 64 -49.24 14.16 -43.13
C MET A 64 -49.62 13.09 -44.15
N HIS A 65 -50.71 12.38 -43.89
CA HIS A 65 -51.32 11.52 -44.90
C HIS A 65 -52.41 12.27 -45.66
N ARG A 66 -52.82 11.70 -46.79
CA ARG A 66 -53.94 12.21 -47.58
C ARG A 66 -55.20 12.21 -46.72
N ASP A 67 -55.97 13.29 -46.81
CA ASP A 67 -57.23 13.55 -46.09
C ASP A 67 -57.12 14.11 -44.65
N GLY A 68 -55.96 14.65 -44.26
CA GLY A 68 -55.86 15.59 -43.14
C GLY A 68 -55.59 14.97 -41.75
N GLU A 69 -55.39 13.66 -41.66
CA GLU A 69 -54.88 13.04 -40.43
C GLU A 69 -53.34 13.11 -40.38
N THR A 70 -52.79 13.54 -39.23
CA THR A 70 -51.35 13.51 -38.94
C THR A 70 -50.98 12.19 -38.28
N VAL A 71 -50.01 11.46 -38.86
CA VAL A 71 -49.45 10.24 -38.27
C VAL A 71 -48.02 10.52 -37.82
N VAL A 72 -47.72 10.21 -36.55
CA VAL A 72 -46.38 10.32 -35.98
C VAL A 72 -45.78 8.93 -35.88
N ILE A 73 -44.64 8.69 -36.52
CA ILE A 73 -43.97 7.39 -36.55
C ILE A 73 -42.75 7.44 -35.62
N PHE A 74 -42.67 6.48 -34.71
CA PHE A 74 -41.51 6.26 -33.84
C PHE A 74 -40.66 5.12 -34.40
N VAL A 75 -39.34 5.33 -34.47
CA VAL A 75 -38.36 4.33 -34.92
C VAL A 75 -37.37 4.13 -33.77
N PHE A 76 -37.04 2.88 -33.46
CA PHE A 76 -36.17 2.52 -32.35
C PHE A 76 -35.01 1.65 -32.84
N ASP A 77 -33.83 1.84 -32.24
CA ASP A 77 -32.58 1.21 -32.68
C ASP A 77 -32.40 -0.23 -32.14
N GLN A 78 -33.33 -0.71 -31.30
CA GLN A 78 -33.38 -2.11 -30.85
C GLN A 78 -34.82 -2.66 -30.88
N ALA A 79 -34.94 -3.98 -31.00
CA ALA A 79 -36.24 -4.66 -30.97
C ALA A 79 -36.85 -4.61 -29.56
N LEU A 80 -38.05 -4.02 -29.43
CA LEU A 80 -38.81 -3.99 -28.17
C LEU A 80 -39.33 -5.40 -27.83
N GLN A 81 -39.03 -5.91 -26.63
CA GLN A 81 -39.51 -7.23 -26.18
C GLN A 81 -41.00 -7.19 -25.81
N SER A 82 -41.79 -8.16 -26.28
CA SER A 82 -43.22 -8.25 -25.97
C SER A 82 -43.46 -8.76 -24.54
N VAL A 83 -44.23 -8.04 -23.72
CA VAL A 83 -44.64 -8.50 -22.38
C VAL A 83 -46.16 -8.67 -22.30
N GLY A 84 -46.67 -9.78 -22.84
CA GLY A 84 -48.03 -10.28 -22.58
C GLY A 84 -49.15 -9.72 -23.44
N ASN A 85 -50.18 -10.55 -23.65
CA ASN A 85 -51.34 -10.28 -24.49
C ASN A 85 -52.47 -9.59 -23.69
N ILE A 86 -53.01 -8.48 -24.19
CA ILE A 86 -54.28 -7.91 -23.70
C ILE A 86 -55.39 -8.30 -24.68
N ALA A 87 -56.45 -8.94 -24.17
CA ALA A 87 -57.62 -9.29 -24.96
C ALA A 87 -58.54 -8.07 -25.10
N THR A 88 -58.81 -7.66 -26.34
CA THR A 88 -59.88 -6.70 -26.64
C THR A 88 -60.92 -7.36 -27.56
N SER A 89 -62.12 -6.78 -27.64
CA SER A 89 -63.25 -7.32 -28.41
C SER A 89 -63.02 -7.39 -29.93
N HIS A 90 -61.87 -6.92 -30.42
CA HIS A 90 -61.46 -6.94 -31.84
C HIS A 90 -60.12 -7.66 -32.09
N GLY A 91 -59.67 -8.50 -31.15
CA GLY A 91 -58.49 -9.34 -31.30
C GLY A 91 -57.35 -9.02 -30.34
N THR A 92 -56.41 -9.96 -30.26
CA THR A 92 -55.25 -9.93 -29.36
C THR A 92 -54.22 -8.91 -29.87
N ILE A 93 -53.83 -7.96 -29.03
CA ILE A 93 -52.78 -6.97 -29.33
C ILE A 93 -51.56 -7.26 -28.46
N ASN A 94 -50.39 -7.37 -29.10
CA ASN A 94 -49.08 -7.32 -28.45
C ASN A 94 -48.68 -5.83 -28.35
N SER A 95 -48.74 -5.20 -27.17
CA SER A 95 -48.48 -3.75 -27.03
C SER A 95 -47.26 -3.47 -26.15
N ALA A 96 -46.17 -2.98 -26.75
CA ALA A 96 -44.97 -2.48 -26.06
C ALA A 96 -45.18 -1.13 -25.35
N ILE A 97 -46.37 -0.54 -25.46
CA ILE A 97 -46.77 0.74 -24.86
C ILE A 97 -47.81 0.46 -23.77
N SER A 98 -47.57 0.93 -22.54
CA SER A 98 -48.49 0.77 -21.41
C SER A 98 -49.40 1.96 -21.15
N GLY A 99 -49.14 3.12 -21.77
CA GLY A 99 -50.01 4.28 -21.61
C GLY A 99 -49.69 5.43 -22.54
N VAL A 100 -50.71 6.21 -22.89
CA VAL A 100 -50.61 7.47 -23.63
C VAL A 100 -51.46 8.50 -22.90
N ARG A 101 -50.96 9.72 -22.71
CA ARG A 101 -51.74 10.83 -22.14
C ARG A 101 -51.39 12.17 -22.80
N THR A 102 -52.38 13.03 -22.92
CA THR A 102 -52.20 14.44 -23.28
C THR A 102 -51.95 15.23 -21.99
N GLN A 103 -50.80 15.86 -21.84
CA GLN A 103 -50.48 16.59 -20.60
C GLN A 103 -50.77 18.09 -20.71
N PHE A 104 -50.74 18.66 -21.93
CA PHE A 104 -51.08 20.06 -22.26
C PHE A 104 -51.61 20.12 -23.71
N PRO A 105 -52.20 21.24 -24.18
CA PRO A 105 -52.96 21.30 -25.44
C PRO A 105 -52.22 20.75 -26.67
N ASP A 106 -50.89 20.86 -26.68
CA ASP A 106 -50.05 20.54 -27.84
C ASP A 106 -48.93 19.54 -27.47
N THR A 107 -49.14 18.68 -26.47
CA THR A 107 -48.08 17.75 -26.01
C THR A 107 -48.64 16.36 -25.71
N ILE A 108 -48.05 15.33 -26.33
CA ILE A 108 -48.42 13.91 -26.12
C ILE A 108 -47.28 13.21 -25.37
N ALA A 109 -47.61 12.51 -24.29
CA ALA A 109 -46.67 11.69 -23.53
C ALA A 109 -47.00 10.20 -23.68
N VAL A 110 -45.97 9.36 -23.92
CA VAL A 110 -46.10 7.90 -24.11
C VAL A 110 -45.21 7.15 -23.12
N HIS A 111 -45.71 6.04 -22.56
CA HIS A 111 -44.99 5.20 -21.60
C HIS A 111 -44.72 3.81 -22.19
N LEU A 112 -43.45 3.38 -22.14
CA LEU A 112 -42.96 2.13 -22.74
C LEU A 112 -42.73 1.06 -21.67
N ASN A 113 -43.21 -0.17 -21.91
CA ASN A 113 -42.98 -1.31 -21.02
C ASN A 113 -41.67 -2.04 -21.34
N GLY A 114 -40.92 -2.44 -20.31
CA GLY A 114 -39.72 -3.29 -20.47
C GLY A 114 -38.38 -2.53 -20.47
N VAL A 115 -38.42 -1.20 -20.35
CA VAL A 115 -37.25 -0.38 -20.02
C VAL A 115 -37.36 -0.03 -18.51
N PRO A 116 -36.47 -0.55 -17.65
CA PRO A 116 -36.47 -0.19 -16.22
C PRO A 116 -36.27 1.33 -16.06
N ASP A 117 -37.05 1.96 -15.18
CA ASP A 117 -37.06 3.41 -14.91
C ASP A 117 -37.46 4.34 -16.07
N ALA A 118 -38.22 3.86 -17.05
CA ALA A 118 -38.67 4.67 -18.19
C ALA A 118 -39.58 5.84 -17.78
N GLU A 119 -39.05 7.06 -17.86
CA GLU A 119 -39.83 8.28 -17.83
C GLU A 119 -40.79 8.36 -19.04
N TRP A 120 -41.90 9.09 -18.87
CA TRP A 120 -42.85 9.33 -19.96
C TRP A 120 -42.17 10.16 -21.07
N VAL A 121 -42.01 9.58 -22.25
CA VAL A 121 -41.45 10.28 -23.41
C VAL A 121 -42.48 11.28 -23.91
N THR A 122 -42.15 12.56 -23.85
CA THR A 122 -43.07 13.65 -24.16
C THR A 122 -42.71 14.31 -25.49
N VAL A 123 -43.65 14.33 -26.44
CA VAL A 123 -43.51 14.96 -27.75
C VAL A 123 -44.37 16.22 -27.78
N SER A 124 -43.73 17.38 -27.93
CA SER A 124 -44.42 18.65 -28.17
C SER A 124 -44.73 18.79 -29.66
N LEU A 125 -46.01 18.97 -30.00
CA LEU A 125 -46.53 19.13 -31.36
C LEU A 125 -46.57 20.60 -31.82
N THR A 126 -45.86 21.46 -31.12
CA THR A 126 -45.62 22.84 -31.55
C THR A 126 -44.66 22.83 -32.74
N ASP A 127 -45.09 23.44 -33.85
CA ASP A 127 -44.35 23.62 -35.12
C ASP A 127 -44.39 22.48 -36.16
N ILE A 128 -45.54 21.80 -36.31
CA ILE A 128 -45.80 21.06 -37.57
C ILE A 128 -46.30 22.06 -38.62
N VAL A 129 -45.35 22.60 -39.39
CA VAL A 129 -45.63 23.46 -40.54
C VAL A 129 -45.90 22.58 -41.76
N SER A 130 -47.09 22.69 -42.36
CA SER A 130 -47.31 22.07 -43.67
C SER A 130 -46.34 22.69 -44.70
N GLN A 131 -45.97 21.97 -45.76
CA GLN A 131 -45.06 22.45 -46.82
C GLN A 131 -45.57 23.70 -47.61
N GLY A 132 -46.57 24.42 -47.10
CA GLY A 132 -47.04 25.73 -47.57
C GLY A 132 -46.93 26.87 -46.54
N GLY A 133 -46.37 26.65 -45.34
CA GLY A 133 -46.12 27.73 -44.38
C GLY A 133 -47.30 28.13 -43.46
N GLU A 134 -48.38 27.35 -43.42
CA GLU A 134 -49.46 27.54 -42.44
C GLU A 134 -49.45 26.45 -41.36
N THR A 135 -49.58 26.87 -40.10
CA THR A 135 -49.74 26.05 -38.90
C THR A 135 -51.10 25.34 -38.93
N LEU A 136 -51.13 24.02 -38.77
CA LEU A 136 -52.39 23.25 -38.77
C LEU A 136 -53.27 23.66 -37.56
N PRO A 137 -54.59 23.89 -37.75
CA PRO A 137 -55.51 24.05 -36.64
C PRO A 137 -55.64 22.73 -35.87
N SER A 138 -55.82 22.80 -34.56
CA SER A 138 -56.07 21.68 -33.65
C SER A 138 -57.17 20.75 -34.18
N ALA A 139 -56.78 19.67 -34.87
CA ALA A 139 -57.68 18.69 -35.47
C ALA A 139 -57.27 17.28 -35.04
N ALA A 140 -58.27 16.47 -34.69
CA ALA A 140 -58.14 15.10 -34.21
C ALA A 140 -57.15 14.27 -35.05
N GLY A 141 -56.12 13.72 -34.40
CA GLY A 141 -55.10 12.90 -35.03
C GLY A 141 -55.18 11.46 -34.53
N THR A 142 -54.74 10.53 -35.37
CA THR A 142 -54.49 9.17 -34.92
C THR A 142 -52.99 8.93 -34.74
N VAL A 143 -52.61 8.40 -33.58
CA VAL A 143 -51.26 7.82 -33.38
C VAL A 143 -51.24 6.34 -33.77
N GLY A 144 -50.38 6.00 -34.72
CA GLY A 144 -50.02 4.62 -35.06
C GLY A 144 -48.52 4.41 -34.88
N TYR A 145 -48.09 3.17 -34.65
CA TYR A 145 -46.67 2.82 -34.64
C TYR A 145 -46.38 1.62 -35.55
N LEU A 146 -45.11 1.46 -35.90
CA LEU A 146 -44.56 0.28 -36.57
C LEU A 146 -43.63 -0.47 -35.60
N LEU A 147 -43.67 -1.80 -35.61
CA LEU A 147 -42.75 -2.65 -34.86
C LEU A 147 -41.93 -3.49 -35.85
N GLY A 148 -40.60 -3.35 -35.81
CA GLY A 148 -39.66 -4.21 -36.52
C GLY A 148 -38.63 -3.47 -37.39
N ASP A 149 -37.53 -4.15 -37.66
CA ASP A 149 -36.37 -3.68 -38.41
C ASP A 149 -36.75 -3.32 -39.86
N VAL A 150 -36.73 -2.01 -40.19
CA VAL A 150 -37.08 -1.51 -41.53
C VAL A 150 -35.78 -1.21 -42.28
N THR A 151 -35.18 -2.24 -42.86
CA THR A 151 -34.06 -2.06 -43.78
C THR A 151 -34.50 -1.28 -45.03
N PHE A 152 -33.66 -0.35 -45.50
CA PHE A 152 -33.91 0.73 -46.48
C PHE A 152 -34.60 0.39 -47.82
N ASN A 153 -34.90 -0.88 -48.11
CA ASN A 153 -35.53 -1.31 -49.36
C ASN A 153 -36.88 -2.04 -49.18
N ARG A 154 -37.50 -1.99 -47.99
CA ARG A 154 -38.86 -2.54 -47.80
C ARG A 154 -39.93 -1.46 -47.99
N VAL A 155 -40.88 -1.72 -48.89
CA VAL A 155 -42.12 -0.92 -49.00
C VAL A 155 -42.97 -1.17 -47.76
N VAL A 156 -43.27 -0.11 -46.99
CA VAL A 156 -44.20 -0.14 -45.85
C VAL A 156 -45.61 0.11 -46.39
N ASN A 157 -46.52 -0.86 -46.24
CA ASN A 157 -47.91 -0.72 -46.64
C ASN A 157 -48.77 -0.22 -45.46
N VAL A 158 -49.96 0.33 -45.74
CA VAL A 158 -50.90 0.78 -44.69
C VAL A 158 -51.29 -0.38 -43.75
N SER A 159 -51.26 -1.63 -44.24
CA SER A 159 -51.49 -2.83 -43.44
C SER A 159 -50.39 -3.12 -42.39
N ASP A 160 -49.22 -2.49 -42.52
CA ASP A 160 -48.08 -2.69 -41.62
C ASP A 160 -48.11 -1.77 -40.37
N ILE A 161 -49.00 -0.78 -40.35
CA ILE A 161 -49.14 0.21 -39.26
C ILE A 161 -50.20 -0.28 -38.26
N ARG A 162 -49.85 -0.41 -36.98
CA ARG A 162 -50.82 -0.73 -35.92
C ARG A 162 -51.30 0.54 -35.21
N LYS A 163 -52.61 0.78 -35.26
CA LYS A 163 -53.32 1.95 -34.71
C LYS A 163 -53.50 1.79 -33.19
N VAL A 164 -53.11 2.78 -32.37
CA VAL A 164 -53.05 2.59 -30.90
C VAL A 164 -53.87 3.57 -30.09
N ALA A 165 -54.10 4.80 -30.56
CA ALA A 165 -55.09 5.68 -29.96
C ALA A 165 -55.56 6.77 -30.94
N THR A 166 -56.84 7.14 -30.84
CA THR A 166 -57.44 8.29 -31.51
C THR A 166 -57.84 9.29 -30.43
N PHE A 167 -57.52 10.58 -30.58
CA PHE A 167 -57.95 11.62 -29.65
C PHE A 167 -58.94 12.58 -30.33
N SER A 168 -60.06 12.86 -29.66
CA SER A 168 -61.12 13.74 -30.17
C SER A 168 -61.28 14.99 -29.30
N GLY A 169 -61.12 16.16 -29.91
CA GLY A 169 -61.71 17.42 -29.44
C GLY A 169 -62.71 17.93 -30.48
N GLN A 170 -64.02 17.70 -30.22
CA GLN A 170 -65.25 18.29 -30.81
C GLN A 170 -65.06 19.13 -32.12
N ASP A 171 -65.35 18.71 -33.37
CA ASP A 171 -66.55 18.12 -34.07
C ASP A 171 -67.77 19.08 -34.15
N PRO A 172 -68.46 19.32 -35.30
CA PRO A 172 -69.37 18.34 -35.92
C PRO A 172 -69.58 18.36 -37.46
N SER A 173 -69.93 17.17 -37.99
CA SER A 173 -70.77 16.87 -39.18
C SER A 173 -70.02 16.80 -40.55
N VAL A 174 -70.07 15.72 -41.35
CA VAL A 174 -71.10 14.68 -41.56
C VAL A 174 -70.44 13.34 -41.94
N GLY A 175 -70.78 12.29 -41.19
CA GLY A 175 -71.19 10.95 -41.62
C GLY A 175 -70.49 10.23 -42.78
N GLY A 176 -69.97 9.03 -42.48
CA GLY A 176 -69.91 7.93 -43.45
C GLY A 176 -68.77 6.96 -43.24
N ASN A 177 -69.09 5.77 -42.74
CA ASN A 177 -68.24 4.56 -42.84
C ASN A 177 -67.75 4.37 -44.29
N PHE A 178 -66.52 3.87 -44.51
CA PHE A 178 -66.32 2.52 -45.05
C PHE A 178 -64.85 2.08 -45.06
N VAL A 179 -64.73 0.79 -44.75
CA VAL A 179 -63.63 -0.14 -44.97
C VAL A 179 -63.63 -0.56 -46.45
N GLN A 180 -62.45 -0.88 -47.00
CA GLN A 180 -62.16 -2.12 -47.76
C GLN A 180 -61.70 -2.01 -49.24
N ASP A 181 -60.56 -2.70 -49.46
CA ASP A 181 -60.00 -3.43 -50.62
C ASP A 181 -59.79 -2.76 -51.98
N LEU A 182 -58.60 -2.98 -52.56
CA LEU A 182 -58.50 -3.90 -53.70
C LEU A 182 -57.08 -4.47 -53.95
N THR A 183 -57.13 -5.65 -54.54
CA THR A 183 -56.15 -6.74 -54.68
C THR A 183 -55.19 -6.59 -55.89
N ILE A 184 -53.95 -7.06 -55.68
CA ILE A 184 -52.93 -7.69 -56.56
C ILE A 184 -53.17 -7.71 -58.09
N ASN A 185 -52.18 -7.25 -58.89
CA ASN A 185 -51.43 -8.09 -59.86
C ASN A 185 -50.40 -7.32 -60.72
N ASN A 186 -49.25 -7.97 -60.86
CA ASN A 186 -48.21 -7.84 -61.88
C ASN A 186 -47.42 -6.53 -62.00
N ALA A 187 -46.11 -6.75 -62.13
CA ALA A 187 -45.07 -5.75 -62.32
C ALA A 187 -45.47 -4.62 -63.28
N ILE A 188 -45.40 -3.40 -62.76
CA ILE A 188 -45.18 -2.19 -63.54
C ILE A 188 -43.90 -1.57 -62.98
N ASN A 189 -42.90 -1.45 -63.86
CA ASN A 189 -41.67 -0.70 -63.62
C ASN A 189 -42.03 0.75 -63.30
N VAL A 190 -41.50 1.30 -62.20
CA VAL A 190 -41.77 2.68 -61.79
C VAL A 190 -40.57 3.59 -62.08
N SER A 191 -39.95 3.36 -63.23
CA SER A 191 -39.39 4.45 -64.04
C SER A 191 -40.45 5.51 -64.43
N ASP A 192 -41.71 5.40 -63.95
CA ASP A 192 -42.87 6.24 -64.25
C ASP A 192 -43.59 6.91 -63.04
N ILE A 193 -43.06 6.94 -61.80
CA ILE A 193 -43.52 7.94 -60.80
C ILE A 193 -42.48 9.05 -60.72
N ARG A 194 -42.43 9.82 -61.81
CA ARG A 194 -42.04 11.21 -61.76
C ARG A 194 -43.22 11.98 -61.18
N PHE A 195 -43.05 12.70 -60.07
CA PHE A 195 -43.83 13.94 -59.89
C PHE A 195 -43.17 15.06 -60.72
N ALA A 196 -42.96 14.80 -62.01
CA ALA A 196 -42.77 15.84 -62.99
C ALA A 196 -44.14 16.42 -63.31
N ALA A 197 -44.37 17.62 -62.79
CA ALA A 197 -44.94 18.72 -63.55
C ALA A 197 -46.18 18.40 -64.42
N SER A 198 -47.36 18.56 -63.83
CA SER A 198 -48.43 19.37 -64.44
C SER A 198 -49.59 19.55 -63.46
N ARG A 199 -49.54 20.60 -62.65
CA ARG A 199 -50.71 21.48 -62.52
C ARG A 199 -50.39 22.72 -63.36
N ASN A 200 -51.04 22.85 -64.50
CA ASN A 200 -51.12 24.09 -65.27
C ASN A 200 -49.79 24.63 -65.85
N GLY A 201 -48.98 23.79 -66.51
CA GLY A 201 -48.01 24.27 -67.50
C GLY A 201 -46.88 25.19 -67.00
N ARG A 202 -46.43 25.05 -65.75
CA ARG A 202 -45.16 25.64 -65.25
C ARG A 202 -44.20 24.52 -64.86
N SER A 203 -42.96 24.58 -65.36
CA SER A 203 -41.84 23.76 -64.87
C SER A 203 -41.52 24.14 -63.43
N LEU A 204 -41.35 23.15 -62.54
CA LEU A 204 -40.80 23.42 -61.21
C LEU A 204 -39.36 23.92 -61.36
N PRO A 205 -38.93 24.96 -60.64
CA PRO A 205 -37.54 25.39 -60.67
C PRO A 205 -36.63 24.25 -60.19
N ASN A 206 -35.49 24.06 -60.85
CA ASN A 206 -34.49 23.07 -60.43
C ASN A 206 -34.09 23.33 -58.97
N THR A 207 -33.95 22.26 -58.19
CA THR A 207 -33.44 22.31 -56.81
C THR A 207 -32.03 21.78 -56.77
N ALA A 208 -31.25 22.14 -55.74
CA ALA A 208 -29.95 21.51 -55.54
C ALA A 208 -30.13 20.07 -55.01
N PRO A 209 -29.22 19.14 -55.35
CA PRO A 209 -29.20 17.81 -54.76
C PRO A 209 -29.03 17.82 -53.24
N THR A 210 -29.26 16.70 -52.57
CA THR A 210 -29.10 16.53 -51.12
C THR A 210 -28.03 15.48 -50.80
N ILE A 211 -27.36 15.64 -49.65
CA ILE A 211 -26.35 14.72 -49.12
C ILE A 211 -26.67 14.48 -47.65
N VAL A 212 -26.81 13.23 -47.22
CA VAL A 212 -27.08 12.88 -45.83
C VAL A 212 -26.30 11.64 -45.38
N GLY A 213 -25.98 11.56 -44.10
CA GLY A 213 -25.33 10.38 -43.50
C GLY A 213 -23.81 10.46 -43.32
N LEU A 214 -23.18 11.63 -43.50
CA LEU A 214 -21.76 11.80 -43.19
C LEU A 214 -21.53 11.97 -41.69
N THR A 215 -20.57 11.22 -41.16
CA THR A 215 -20.11 11.30 -39.77
C THR A 215 -18.59 11.35 -39.73
N ASN A 216 -18.04 12.00 -38.69
CA ASN A 216 -16.59 12.05 -38.49
C ASN A 216 -16.00 10.63 -38.35
N GLN A 217 -14.79 10.44 -38.85
CA GLN A 217 -14.06 9.17 -38.82
C GLN A 217 -12.70 9.37 -38.14
N SER A 218 -12.17 8.30 -37.55
CA SER A 218 -10.81 8.26 -37.02
C SER A 218 -10.08 7.01 -37.51
N THR A 219 -8.78 7.11 -37.71
CA THR A 219 -7.90 5.99 -38.06
C THR A 219 -6.50 6.21 -37.48
N VAL A 220 -5.66 5.18 -37.48
CA VAL A 220 -4.24 5.29 -37.14
C VAL A 220 -3.41 5.52 -38.40
N ILE A 221 -2.21 6.07 -38.23
CA ILE A 221 -1.23 6.32 -39.29
C ILE A 221 -1.07 5.10 -40.22
N ASN A 222 -0.94 5.34 -41.53
CA ASN A 222 -0.83 4.32 -42.57
C ASN A 222 -2.03 3.37 -42.74
N THR A 223 -3.15 3.58 -42.04
CA THR A 223 -4.34 2.70 -42.12
C THR A 223 -5.55 3.44 -42.73
N PRO A 224 -6.20 2.91 -43.78
CA PRO A 224 -7.43 3.49 -44.33
C PRO A 224 -8.58 3.51 -43.32
N THR A 225 -9.48 4.49 -43.41
CA THR A 225 -10.70 4.51 -42.61
C THR A 225 -11.61 3.33 -42.97
N ALA A 226 -12.52 2.98 -42.06
CA ALA A 226 -13.67 2.17 -42.42
C ALA A 226 -14.51 2.87 -43.51
N ALA A 227 -15.25 2.08 -44.30
CA ALA A 227 -16.11 2.61 -45.37
C ALA A 227 -17.33 3.32 -44.76
N LEU A 228 -17.44 4.63 -44.96
CA LEU A 228 -18.55 5.44 -44.49
C LEU A 228 -19.65 5.46 -45.56
N SER A 229 -20.87 5.02 -45.24
CA SER A 229 -22.01 5.03 -46.17
C SER A 229 -22.82 6.32 -46.06
N PHE A 230 -23.18 6.92 -47.19
CA PHE A 230 -23.99 8.14 -47.27
C PHE A 230 -25.00 8.07 -48.43
N VAL A 231 -26.03 8.93 -48.37
CA VAL A 231 -27.11 8.96 -49.37
C VAL A 231 -27.12 10.28 -50.13
N VAL A 232 -27.31 10.20 -51.44
CA VAL A 232 -27.49 11.33 -52.35
C VAL A 232 -28.85 11.25 -53.04
N ASP A 233 -29.53 12.38 -53.19
CA ASP A 233 -30.83 12.43 -53.86
C ASP A 233 -31.10 13.79 -54.49
N ASP A 234 -31.89 13.83 -55.56
CA ASP A 234 -32.38 15.07 -56.15
C ASP A 234 -33.79 14.88 -56.72
N PHE A 235 -34.64 15.89 -56.55
CA PHE A 235 -36.04 15.80 -56.96
C PHE A 235 -36.21 15.75 -58.49
N ALA A 236 -35.33 16.42 -59.24
CA ALA A 236 -35.43 16.56 -60.70
C ALA A 236 -34.49 15.60 -61.46
N THR A 237 -33.41 15.17 -60.82
CA THR A 237 -32.31 14.41 -61.43
C THR A 237 -32.20 13.02 -60.81
N PRO A 238 -32.28 11.93 -61.60
CA PRO A 238 -32.10 10.58 -61.07
C PRO A 238 -30.76 10.44 -60.34
N ALA A 239 -30.76 9.77 -59.19
CA ALA A 239 -29.55 9.63 -58.34
C ALA A 239 -28.35 8.96 -59.03
N ASP A 240 -28.59 8.13 -60.06
CA ASP A 240 -27.53 7.55 -60.90
C ASP A 240 -26.80 8.59 -61.77
N SER A 241 -27.48 9.71 -62.09
CA SER A 241 -26.95 10.81 -62.89
C SER A 241 -26.27 11.90 -62.06
N LEU A 242 -26.32 11.80 -60.72
CA LEU A 242 -25.65 12.76 -59.84
C LEU A 242 -24.14 12.50 -59.79
N ALA A 243 -23.36 13.54 -60.05
CA ALA A 243 -21.91 13.50 -59.93
C ALA A 243 -21.52 13.77 -58.48
N VAL A 244 -20.69 12.91 -57.89
CA VAL A 244 -20.13 13.09 -56.55
C VAL A 244 -18.62 13.28 -56.65
N THR A 245 -18.12 14.38 -56.12
CA THR A 245 -16.69 14.65 -55.97
C THR A 245 -16.34 14.87 -54.51
N ALA A 246 -15.08 14.67 -54.16
CA ALA A 246 -14.57 14.84 -52.80
C ALA A 246 -13.27 15.63 -52.83
N VAL A 247 -13.09 16.52 -51.86
CA VAL A 247 -11.84 17.26 -51.66
C VAL A 247 -11.47 17.30 -50.18
N SER A 248 -10.18 17.35 -49.90
CA SER A 248 -9.58 17.53 -48.59
C SER A 248 -9.13 18.99 -48.40
N ASP A 249 -9.37 19.55 -47.22
CA ASP A 249 -8.79 20.85 -46.84
C ASP A 249 -7.31 20.75 -46.41
N ASN A 250 -6.80 19.54 -46.19
CA ASN A 250 -5.45 19.27 -45.74
C ASN A 250 -4.79 18.15 -46.57
N PRO A 251 -4.28 18.48 -47.78
CA PRO A 251 -3.58 17.52 -48.64
C PRO A 251 -2.29 16.93 -48.04
N GLY A 252 -1.75 17.51 -46.96
CA GLY A 252 -0.60 16.94 -46.26
C GLY A 252 -0.95 15.69 -45.46
N VAL A 253 -2.19 15.55 -44.99
CA VAL A 253 -2.65 14.39 -44.20
C VAL A 253 -3.50 13.46 -45.07
N VAL A 254 -4.34 14.01 -45.95
CA VAL A 254 -5.16 13.25 -46.90
C VAL A 254 -5.20 14.01 -48.22
N THR A 255 -4.64 13.46 -49.29
CA THR A 255 -4.80 14.02 -50.64
C THR A 255 -6.16 13.67 -51.24
N ASP A 256 -6.65 14.50 -52.16
CA ASP A 256 -7.92 14.26 -52.88
C ASP A 256 -7.94 12.90 -53.58
N ALA A 257 -6.79 12.44 -54.07
CA ALA A 257 -6.63 11.14 -54.73
C ALA A 257 -6.87 9.94 -53.79
N ASN A 258 -6.66 10.13 -52.49
CA ASN A 258 -6.85 9.09 -51.48
C ASN A 258 -8.27 9.05 -50.91
N ILE A 259 -9.18 9.90 -51.42
CA ILE A 259 -10.60 9.86 -51.07
C ILE A 259 -11.35 9.08 -52.14
N VAL A 260 -11.68 7.84 -51.84
CA VAL A 260 -12.32 6.93 -52.81
C VAL A 260 -13.82 6.86 -52.54
N VAL A 261 -14.63 7.49 -53.39
CA VAL A 261 -16.09 7.37 -53.37
C VAL A 261 -16.52 6.20 -54.26
N THR A 262 -17.34 5.30 -53.72
CA THR A 262 -17.87 4.09 -54.37
C THR A 262 -19.39 3.98 -54.20
N GLY A 263 -20.02 2.97 -54.81
CA GLY A 263 -21.48 2.80 -54.84
C GLY A 263 -22.17 3.43 -56.05
N SER A 264 -23.47 3.15 -56.23
CA SER A 264 -24.30 3.60 -57.35
C SER A 264 -25.71 3.98 -56.87
N GLY A 265 -26.47 4.73 -57.67
CA GLY A 265 -27.76 5.27 -57.27
C GLY A 265 -27.65 6.20 -56.07
N SER A 266 -28.67 6.15 -55.21
CA SER A 266 -28.72 7.00 -54.01
C SER A 266 -27.74 6.57 -52.93
N ASN A 267 -27.31 5.31 -52.86
CA ASN A 267 -26.42 4.80 -51.81
C ASN A 267 -24.97 4.81 -52.27
N ARG A 268 -24.15 5.63 -51.61
CA ARG A 268 -22.71 5.78 -51.90
C ARG A 268 -21.91 5.49 -50.64
N SER A 269 -20.62 5.21 -50.80
CA SER A 269 -19.69 5.07 -49.68
C SER A 269 -18.38 5.79 -49.97
N VAL A 270 -17.70 6.26 -48.94
CA VAL A 270 -16.38 6.89 -49.03
C VAL A 270 -15.40 6.19 -48.10
N VAL A 271 -14.21 5.89 -48.62
CA VAL A 271 -13.05 5.40 -47.85
C VAL A 271 -11.93 6.42 -48.01
N VAL A 272 -11.28 6.79 -46.91
CA VAL A 272 -10.18 7.76 -46.91
C VAL A 272 -8.90 7.06 -46.47
N THR A 273 -7.84 7.20 -47.27
CA THR A 273 -6.50 6.69 -46.92
C THR A 273 -5.57 7.86 -46.56
N PRO A 274 -4.99 7.89 -45.34
CA PRO A 274 -4.00 8.91 -44.98
C PRO A 274 -2.75 8.85 -45.86
N GLU A 275 -2.05 9.98 -46.01
CA GLU A 275 -0.70 9.99 -46.57
C GLU A 275 0.26 9.19 -45.67
N PRO A 276 1.21 8.42 -46.24
CA PRO A 276 2.11 7.59 -45.46
C PRO A 276 2.95 8.42 -44.48
N GLY A 277 2.93 8.05 -43.20
CA GLY A 277 3.74 8.70 -42.17
C GLY A 277 3.16 10.01 -41.60
N GLU A 278 1.96 10.42 -42.00
CA GLU A 278 1.37 11.70 -41.61
C GLU A 278 0.25 11.55 -40.56
N VAL A 279 0.22 12.45 -39.58
CA VAL A 279 -0.81 12.51 -38.52
C VAL A 279 -1.47 13.88 -38.49
N GLY A 280 -2.70 13.94 -37.98
CA GLY A 280 -3.47 15.18 -37.90
C GLY A 280 -4.92 15.00 -38.35
N SER A 281 -5.60 16.10 -38.67
CA SER A 281 -6.99 16.06 -39.13
C SER A 281 -7.14 16.71 -40.49
N ALA A 282 -8.09 16.20 -41.27
CA ALA A 282 -8.54 16.76 -42.55
C ALA A 282 -10.07 16.83 -42.58
N ILE A 283 -10.62 17.95 -43.03
CA ILE A 283 -12.03 18.11 -43.36
C ILE A 283 -12.23 17.65 -44.80
N ILE A 284 -13.01 16.58 -44.96
CA ILE A 284 -13.39 16.03 -46.24
C ILE A 284 -14.73 16.65 -46.66
N THR A 285 -14.74 17.35 -47.78
CA THR A 285 -15.95 17.97 -48.34
C THR A 285 -16.40 17.22 -49.57
N LEU A 286 -17.58 16.60 -49.49
CA LEU A 286 -18.25 15.99 -50.64
C LEU A 286 -19.13 17.02 -51.34
N THR A 287 -19.06 17.05 -52.66
CA THR A 287 -19.94 17.86 -53.52
C THR A 287 -20.79 16.93 -54.39
N VAL A 288 -22.11 17.14 -54.40
CA VAL A 288 -23.04 16.41 -55.27
C VAL A 288 -23.68 17.40 -56.23
N SER A 289 -23.61 17.12 -57.53
CA SER A 289 -24.14 17.99 -58.58
C SER A 289 -25.00 17.24 -59.61
N ASP A 290 -26.06 17.90 -60.06
CA ASP A 290 -26.90 17.48 -61.19
C ASP A 290 -26.46 18.09 -62.54
N GLY A 291 -25.33 18.81 -62.57
CA GLY A 291 -24.82 19.54 -63.72
C GLY A 291 -25.31 20.98 -63.86
N SER A 292 -26.29 21.42 -63.04
CA SER A 292 -26.79 22.80 -62.98
C SER A 292 -26.62 23.44 -61.60
N MET A 293 -26.90 22.69 -60.54
CA MET A 293 -26.77 23.06 -59.13
C MET A 293 -25.93 22.03 -58.39
N SER A 294 -25.44 22.39 -57.21
CA SER A 294 -24.69 21.49 -56.36
C SER A 294 -24.93 21.77 -54.89
N SER A 295 -24.77 20.73 -54.08
CA SER A 295 -24.75 20.82 -52.61
C SER A 295 -23.45 20.24 -52.09
N THR A 296 -23.02 20.72 -50.92
CA THR A 296 -21.82 20.23 -50.25
C THR A 296 -22.14 19.79 -48.83
N ALA A 297 -21.40 18.80 -48.33
CA ALA A 297 -21.43 18.37 -46.95
C ALA A 297 -20.02 17.90 -46.54
N SER A 298 -19.64 18.18 -45.29
CA SER A 298 -18.29 17.91 -44.81
C SER A 298 -18.28 17.08 -43.53
N TYR A 299 -17.21 16.30 -43.34
CA TYR A 299 -16.92 15.56 -42.12
C TYR A 299 -15.41 15.57 -41.84
N ILE A 300 -15.02 15.31 -40.60
CA ILE A 300 -13.61 15.29 -40.18
C ILE A 300 -13.09 13.86 -40.22
N VAL A 301 -11.89 13.68 -40.78
CA VAL A 301 -11.06 12.48 -40.60
C VAL A 301 -9.89 12.84 -39.69
N SER A 302 -9.71 12.10 -38.60
CA SER A 302 -8.56 12.27 -37.69
C SER A 302 -7.63 11.06 -37.74
N VAL A 303 -6.33 11.32 -37.91
CA VAL A 303 -5.25 10.33 -38.01
C VAL A 303 -4.32 10.48 -36.82
N THR A 304 -4.11 9.42 -36.05
CA THR A 304 -3.26 9.42 -34.85
C THR A 304 -2.07 8.45 -35.00
N GLU A 305 -1.01 8.67 -34.21
CA GLU A 305 0.08 7.69 -34.05
C GLU A 305 -0.42 6.38 -33.41
N GLU A 306 0.32 5.28 -33.58
CA GLU A 306 0.14 4.09 -32.75
C GLU A 306 0.66 4.35 -31.32
N ALA A 307 0.05 3.70 -30.32
CA ALA A 307 0.55 3.78 -28.96
C ALA A 307 1.95 3.15 -28.89
N SER A 308 2.92 3.85 -28.27
CA SER A 308 4.26 3.30 -28.04
C SER A 308 4.18 2.17 -27.03
N ASN A 309 4.82 1.04 -27.33
CA ASN A 309 5.05 -0.03 -26.35
C ASN A 309 5.81 0.51 -25.14
N GLN A 310 5.37 0.14 -23.95
CA GLN A 310 6.06 0.37 -22.69
C GLN A 310 6.72 -0.93 -22.25
N PRO A 311 7.98 -0.90 -21.79
CA PRO A 311 8.66 -2.13 -21.40
C PRO A 311 7.93 -2.80 -20.23
N PRO A 312 7.95 -4.14 -20.16
CA PRO A 312 7.38 -4.85 -19.03
C PRO A 312 8.16 -4.52 -17.75
N GLN A 313 7.58 -4.81 -16.59
CA GLN A 313 8.24 -4.70 -15.29
C GLN A 313 8.42 -6.07 -14.66
N ALA A 314 9.67 -6.49 -14.49
CA ALA A 314 10.04 -7.73 -13.82
C ALA A 314 9.89 -7.58 -12.30
N LEU A 315 8.99 -8.36 -11.71
CA LEU A 315 8.82 -8.47 -10.27
C LEU A 315 8.76 -9.95 -9.90
N ALA A 316 9.62 -10.36 -8.99
CA ALA A 316 9.62 -11.72 -8.48
C ALA A 316 9.71 -11.74 -6.96
N TYR A 317 9.32 -12.86 -6.38
CA TYR A 317 9.54 -13.23 -4.99
C TYR A 317 10.37 -14.51 -4.95
N VAL A 318 11.40 -14.55 -4.11
CA VAL A 318 12.21 -15.75 -3.89
C VAL A 318 12.20 -16.11 -2.41
N LYS A 319 11.68 -17.29 -2.10
CA LYS A 319 11.67 -17.85 -0.75
C LYS A 319 12.90 -18.73 -0.52
N ASN A 320 13.39 -18.74 0.72
CA ASN A 320 14.56 -19.53 1.16
C ASN A 320 15.85 -19.17 0.40
N PHE A 321 16.08 -17.89 0.07
CA PHE A 321 17.28 -17.42 -0.62
C PHE A 321 18.59 -17.60 0.19
N LEU A 322 18.51 -18.12 1.40
CA LEU A 322 19.62 -18.31 2.32
C LEU A 322 19.42 -19.61 3.12
N GLY A 323 20.46 -20.44 3.22
CA GLY A 323 20.41 -21.70 3.98
C GLY A 323 21.50 -22.71 3.59
N PRO A 324 21.57 -23.87 4.25
CA PRO A 324 22.58 -24.89 3.95
C PRO A 324 22.23 -25.72 2.71
N ALA A 325 23.26 -26.27 2.06
CA ALA A 325 23.08 -27.25 0.98
C ALA A 325 22.54 -28.60 1.51
N PRO A 326 21.61 -29.27 0.79
CA PRO A 326 20.90 -28.78 -0.38
C PRO A 326 19.84 -27.74 -0.01
N LEU A 327 19.84 -26.60 -0.70
CA LEU A 327 18.89 -25.50 -0.48
C LEU A 327 17.84 -25.47 -1.59
N THR A 328 16.58 -25.74 -1.26
CA THR A 328 15.45 -25.58 -2.18
C THR A 328 14.84 -24.18 -2.04
N VAL A 329 14.87 -23.43 -3.13
CA VAL A 329 14.26 -22.10 -3.25
C VAL A 329 12.94 -22.19 -4.02
N GLU A 330 11.96 -21.40 -3.62
CA GLU A 330 10.71 -21.20 -4.36
C GLU A 330 10.78 -19.86 -5.09
N LEU A 331 10.52 -19.84 -6.39
CA LEU A 331 10.58 -18.64 -7.22
C LEU A 331 9.19 -18.35 -7.81
N ASP A 332 8.73 -17.11 -7.66
CA ASP A 332 7.42 -16.65 -8.13
C ASP A 332 7.56 -15.29 -8.83
N GLY A 333 7.50 -15.31 -10.16
CA GLY A 333 7.51 -14.12 -11.02
C GLY A 333 6.12 -13.55 -11.30
N THR A 334 5.02 -14.08 -10.74
CA THR A 334 3.65 -13.68 -11.12
C THR A 334 3.26 -12.25 -10.75
N ARG A 335 4.13 -11.52 -10.04
CA ARG A 335 3.95 -10.09 -9.78
C ARG A 335 4.41 -9.22 -10.96
N SER A 336 5.16 -9.76 -11.92
CA SER A 336 5.53 -9.03 -13.13
C SER A 336 4.29 -8.62 -13.90
N PHE A 337 4.35 -7.44 -14.52
CA PHE A 337 3.25 -6.93 -15.32
C PHE A 337 3.77 -6.10 -16.49
N ASP A 338 2.94 -5.95 -17.50
CA ASP A 338 3.16 -5.08 -18.63
C ASP A 338 2.27 -3.83 -18.46
N PRO A 339 2.80 -2.60 -18.51
CA PRO A 339 1.99 -1.39 -18.46
C PRO A 339 0.92 -1.30 -19.56
N ASP A 340 1.08 -2.02 -20.67
CA ASP A 340 0.16 -2.10 -21.80
C ASP A 340 -0.82 -3.30 -21.70
N ASP A 341 -0.84 -3.99 -20.54
CA ASP A 341 -1.70 -5.16 -20.26
C ASP A 341 -1.41 -6.35 -21.21
N GLY A 342 -0.16 -6.44 -21.68
CA GLY A 342 0.38 -7.51 -22.53
C GLY A 342 0.61 -8.85 -21.81
N ILE A 343 0.71 -9.92 -22.61
CA ILE A 343 1.05 -11.26 -22.11
C ILE A 343 2.55 -11.35 -21.88
N LEU A 344 2.98 -11.79 -20.70
CA LEU A 344 4.40 -11.98 -20.38
C LEU A 344 4.85 -13.44 -20.53
N SER A 345 6.07 -13.62 -21.03
CA SER A 345 6.85 -14.85 -20.82
C SER A 345 7.83 -14.70 -19.66
N TYR A 346 8.26 -15.84 -19.10
CA TYR A 346 9.11 -15.89 -17.90
C TYR A 346 10.25 -16.89 -18.14
N ALA A 347 11.49 -16.43 -18.01
CA ALA A 347 12.68 -17.26 -18.10
C ALA A 347 13.56 -17.05 -16.87
N TRP A 348 13.89 -18.14 -16.17
CA TRP A 348 14.80 -18.12 -15.04
C TRP A 348 16.17 -18.70 -15.41
N ASP A 349 17.24 -18.01 -15.04
CA ASP A 349 18.61 -18.50 -14.97
C ASP A 349 19.00 -18.58 -13.49
N PHE A 350 19.42 -19.75 -12.99
CA PHE A 350 19.73 -19.93 -11.57
C PHE A 350 21.18 -19.58 -11.22
N GLY A 351 22.02 -19.25 -12.20
CA GLY A 351 23.43 -18.91 -11.98
C GLY A 351 24.34 -20.12 -11.65
N ASP A 352 23.80 -21.34 -11.63
CA ASP A 352 24.54 -22.59 -11.50
C ASP A 352 24.70 -23.36 -12.83
N GLY A 353 24.29 -22.72 -13.93
CA GLY A 353 24.26 -23.29 -15.28
C GLY A 353 22.95 -23.96 -15.67
N ALA A 354 21.98 -24.06 -14.76
CA ALA A 354 20.60 -24.45 -15.08
C ALA A 354 19.69 -23.22 -15.30
N GLY A 355 18.62 -23.43 -16.06
CA GLY A 355 17.58 -22.42 -16.28
C GLY A 355 16.30 -23.06 -16.83
N PHE A 356 15.14 -22.56 -16.40
CA PHE A 356 13.84 -23.09 -16.80
C PHE A 356 12.82 -21.97 -17.05
N PRO A 357 11.90 -22.15 -18.02
CA PRO A 357 10.78 -21.25 -18.18
C PRO A 357 9.70 -21.50 -17.11
N GLY A 358 8.97 -20.44 -16.73
CA GLY A 358 7.81 -20.56 -15.85
C GLY A 358 7.64 -19.38 -14.90
N SER A 359 6.39 -19.01 -14.63
CA SER A 359 6.05 -17.92 -13.71
C SER A 359 6.12 -18.34 -12.23
N LYS A 360 5.99 -19.64 -11.92
CA LYS A 360 6.23 -20.21 -10.58
C LYS A 360 6.95 -21.55 -10.69
N LEU A 361 8.04 -21.73 -9.96
CA LEU A 361 8.80 -22.98 -9.93
C LEU A 361 9.68 -23.11 -8.67
N THR A 362 10.30 -24.26 -8.48
CA THR A 362 11.29 -24.50 -7.42
C THR A 362 12.61 -24.92 -8.02
N HIS A 363 13.72 -24.51 -7.41
CA HIS A 363 15.07 -24.95 -7.78
C HIS A 363 15.86 -25.39 -6.54
N THR A 364 16.76 -26.37 -6.68
CA THR A 364 17.57 -26.89 -5.56
C THR A 364 19.06 -26.75 -5.84
N TYR A 365 19.73 -25.90 -5.07
CA TYR A 365 21.18 -25.76 -5.08
C TYR A 365 21.80 -26.84 -4.20
N THR A 366 22.54 -27.76 -4.81
CA THR A 366 23.11 -28.93 -4.12
C THR A 366 24.50 -28.70 -3.54
N GLN A 367 25.17 -27.62 -3.95
CA GLN A 367 26.51 -27.28 -3.51
C GLN A 367 26.52 -25.91 -2.82
N PRO A 368 27.34 -25.74 -1.76
CA PRO A 368 27.55 -24.44 -1.14
C PRO A 368 28.14 -23.45 -2.14
N GLY A 369 27.76 -22.18 -2.02
CA GLY A 369 28.16 -21.11 -2.93
C GLY A 369 27.17 -19.96 -2.96
N THR A 370 27.57 -18.88 -3.62
CA THR A 370 26.69 -17.74 -3.91
C THR A 370 26.30 -17.79 -5.38
N TYR A 371 25.00 -17.76 -5.64
CA TYR A 371 24.41 -17.84 -6.98
C TYR A 371 23.56 -16.60 -7.25
N THR A 372 23.52 -16.14 -8.49
CA THR A 372 22.63 -15.05 -8.91
C THR A 372 21.50 -15.64 -9.73
N ALA A 373 20.32 -15.80 -9.13
CA ALA A 373 19.11 -16.21 -9.82
C ALA A 373 18.49 -15.01 -10.53
N LYS A 374 18.27 -15.09 -11.84
CA LYS A 374 17.76 -14.01 -12.68
C LYS A 374 16.46 -14.41 -13.35
N LEU A 375 15.42 -13.60 -13.18
CA LEU A 375 14.21 -13.66 -13.99
C LEU A 375 14.31 -12.65 -15.13
N THR A 376 14.04 -13.09 -16.35
CA THR A 376 13.79 -12.24 -17.51
C THR A 376 12.31 -12.37 -17.90
N VAL A 377 11.63 -11.24 -18.05
CA VAL A 377 10.27 -11.16 -18.62
C VAL A 377 10.29 -10.46 -19.97
N ASP A 378 9.47 -10.94 -20.90
CA ASP A 378 9.39 -10.47 -22.29
C ASP A 378 7.89 -10.35 -22.66
N ASP A 379 7.54 -9.22 -23.27
CA ASP A 379 6.18 -8.81 -23.66
C ASP A 379 5.77 -9.26 -25.07
N PHE A 380 6.68 -9.91 -25.79
CA PHE A 380 6.59 -10.30 -27.20
C PHE A 380 6.44 -9.14 -28.20
N THR A 381 6.50 -7.90 -27.75
CA THR A 381 6.46 -6.68 -28.58
C THR A 381 7.84 -6.05 -28.75
N GLY A 382 8.86 -6.64 -28.12
CA GLY A 382 10.27 -6.39 -28.39
C GLY A 382 11.03 -5.79 -27.22
N ASP A 383 10.37 -5.60 -26.07
CA ASP A 383 10.98 -5.11 -24.85
C ASP A 383 11.02 -6.22 -23.76
N THR A 384 12.06 -6.16 -22.93
CA THR A 384 12.26 -7.12 -21.84
C THR A 384 12.70 -6.39 -20.58
N ASP A 385 12.40 -6.95 -19.42
CA ASP A 385 12.93 -6.50 -18.13
C ASP A 385 13.49 -7.68 -17.33
N GLU A 386 14.44 -7.41 -16.43
CA GLU A 386 15.13 -8.43 -15.65
C GLU A 386 15.17 -8.07 -14.14
N ILE A 387 15.09 -9.09 -13.29
CA ILE A 387 15.33 -8.97 -11.84
C ILE A 387 16.22 -10.09 -11.33
N GLU A 388 17.22 -9.75 -10.52
CA GLU A 388 18.20 -10.69 -9.97
C GLU A 388 18.01 -10.90 -8.46
N TYR A 389 18.33 -12.08 -7.95
CA TYR A 389 18.33 -12.46 -6.53
C TYR A 389 19.63 -13.18 -6.19
N VAL A 390 20.31 -12.71 -5.14
CA VAL A 390 21.47 -13.42 -4.59
C VAL A 390 21.00 -14.55 -3.70
N ILE A 391 21.31 -15.78 -4.09
CA ILE A 391 21.08 -17.00 -3.30
C ILE A 391 22.39 -17.38 -2.63
N THR A 392 22.38 -17.53 -1.31
CA THR A 392 23.57 -17.86 -0.53
C THR A 392 23.39 -19.22 0.12
N VAL A 393 24.22 -20.19 -0.28
CA VAL A 393 24.15 -21.57 0.16
C VAL A 393 25.36 -21.89 1.03
N SER A 394 25.14 -22.15 2.31
CA SER A 394 26.20 -22.59 3.23
C SER A 394 26.45 -24.09 3.10
N ASP A 395 27.60 -24.57 3.59
CA ASP A 395 27.89 -26.00 3.62
C ASP A 395 27.21 -26.73 4.81
N GLY A 396 26.55 -25.98 5.69
CA GLY A 396 25.88 -26.51 6.88
C GLY A 396 26.82 -27.06 7.95
N THR A 397 28.12 -26.78 7.88
CA THR A 397 29.14 -27.36 8.77
C THR A 397 29.66 -26.40 9.84
N PHE A 398 29.09 -25.19 9.95
CA PHE A 398 29.53 -24.19 10.92
C PHE A 398 29.55 -24.75 12.36
N ASN A 399 30.72 -24.67 13.00
CA ASN A 399 30.91 -25.12 14.37
C ASN A 399 30.89 -23.93 15.32
N VAL A 400 29.75 -23.72 15.98
CA VAL A 400 29.57 -22.64 16.97
C VAL A 400 30.50 -22.75 18.18
N ASN A 401 31.07 -23.92 18.44
CA ASN A 401 32.02 -24.16 19.54
C ASN A 401 33.48 -23.85 19.17
N ALA A 402 33.75 -23.48 17.91
CA ALA A 402 35.08 -23.03 17.54
C ALA A 402 35.41 -21.69 18.23
N THR A 403 36.67 -21.49 18.61
CA THR A 403 37.12 -20.20 19.17
C THR A 403 36.86 -19.08 18.15
N PRO A 404 36.09 -18.05 18.51
CA PRO A 404 35.75 -16.99 17.58
C PRO A 404 36.97 -16.12 17.24
N SER A 405 37.01 -15.60 16.01
CA SER A 405 37.95 -14.54 15.67
C SER A 405 37.61 -13.26 16.44
N ALA A 406 38.54 -12.32 16.57
CA ALA A 406 38.27 -11.04 17.22
C ALA A 406 37.12 -10.28 16.54
N ASN A 407 37.06 -10.36 15.21
CA ASN A 407 36.01 -9.74 14.40
C ASN A 407 34.65 -10.42 14.61
N ASP A 408 34.60 -11.75 14.75
CA ASP A 408 33.35 -12.43 15.05
C ASP A 408 32.89 -12.23 16.50
N ALA A 409 33.83 -12.11 17.44
CA ALA A 409 33.54 -11.75 18.83
C ALA A 409 32.99 -10.32 18.94
N SER A 410 33.59 -9.36 18.23
CA SER A 410 33.09 -7.98 18.13
C SER A 410 31.67 -7.94 17.55
N ARG A 411 31.44 -8.58 16.40
CA ARG A 411 30.11 -8.69 15.75
C ARG A 411 29.06 -9.29 16.69
N PHE A 412 29.43 -10.36 17.38
CA PHE A 412 28.58 -11.00 18.39
C PHE A 412 28.17 -10.01 19.50
N LEU A 413 29.10 -9.19 20.01
CA LEU A 413 28.82 -8.20 21.05
C LEU A 413 27.93 -7.06 20.57
N TRP A 414 28.00 -6.68 19.29
CA TRP A 414 27.06 -5.73 18.68
C TRP A 414 25.61 -6.26 18.64
N GLN A 415 25.41 -7.58 18.67
CA GLN A 415 24.09 -8.21 18.71
C GLN A 415 23.67 -8.56 20.16
N ALA A 416 24.60 -9.03 20.97
CA ALA A 416 24.37 -9.56 22.31
C ALA A 416 24.49 -8.52 23.44
N ALA A 417 25.13 -7.37 23.21
CA ALA A 417 25.32 -6.29 24.18
C ALA A 417 24.98 -4.92 23.54
N PHE A 418 25.17 -3.83 24.29
CA PHE A 418 25.25 -2.48 23.72
C PHE A 418 26.64 -2.25 23.08
N GLY A 419 27.09 -3.17 22.23
CA GLY A 419 28.44 -3.16 21.65
C GLY A 419 29.55 -3.64 22.61
N PRO A 420 30.77 -3.88 22.06
CA PRO A 420 31.93 -4.30 22.84
C PRO A 420 32.47 -3.17 23.74
N SER A 421 33.00 -3.49 24.92
CA SER A 421 33.84 -2.63 25.75
C SER A 421 35.27 -3.18 25.87
N GLU A 422 36.15 -2.50 26.62
CA GLU A 422 37.52 -2.98 26.85
C GLU A 422 37.53 -4.38 27.47
N GLY A 423 38.24 -5.31 26.84
CA GLY A 423 38.34 -6.71 27.30
C GLY A 423 37.22 -7.64 26.81
N ASP A 424 36.03 -7.14 26.48
CA ASP A 424 34.88 -8.01 26.11
C ASP A 424 35.19 -8.93 24.92
N VAL A 425 35.87 -8.40 23.89
CA VAL A 425 36.27 -9.20 22.71
C VAL A 425 37.18 -10.35 23.14
N ALA A 426 38.16 -10.08 24.01
CA ALA A 426 39.08 -11.10 24.51
C ALA A 426 38.35 -12.13 25.39
N ASP A 427 37.37 -11.70 26.19
CA ASP A 427 36.56 -12.59 27.01
C ASP A 427 35.72 -13.54 26.15
N VAL A 428 35.07 -13.03 25.09
CA VAL A 428 34.33 -13.87 24.14
C VAL A 428 35.25 -14.87 23.42
N GLN A 429 36.47 -14.46 23.05
CA GLN A 429 37.45 -15.38 22.47
C GLN A 429 37.91 -16.45 23.46
N ALA A 430 38.10 -16.10 24.74
CA ALA A 430 38.55 -17.01 25.77
C ALA A 430 37.47 -18.04 26.17
N LEU A 431 36.21 -17.59 26.26
CA LEU A 431 35.08 -18.39 26.73
C LEU A 431 34.32 -19.10 25.59
N GLY A 432 34.45 -18.60 24.37
CA GLY A 432 33.53 -18.90 23.28
C GLY A 432 32.17 -18.20 23.47
N TYR A 433 31.33 -18.22 22.42
CA TYR A 433 30.01 -17.59 22.47
C TYR A 433 29.15 -18.13 23.60
N GLU A 434 29.07 -19.46 23.71
CA GLU A 434 28.23 -20.14 24.70
C GLU A 434 28.67 -19.82 26.12
N GLY A 435 29.98 -19.93 26.40
CA GLY A 435 30.54 -19.66 27.72
C GLY A 435 30.35 -18.22 28.17
N TRP A 436 30.48 -17.26 27.25
CA TRP A 436 30.20 -15.85 27.55
C TRP A 436 28.71 -15.60 27.84
N ILE A 437 27.80 -16.19 27.06
CA ILE A 437 26.35 -16.12 27.31
C ILE A 437 26.02 -16.67 28.70
N ASP A 438 26.54 -17.85 29.04
CA ASP A 438 26.28 -18.49 30.33
C ASP A 438 26.80 -17.65 31.50
N GLN A 439 27.98 -17.04 31.36
CA GLN A 439 28.51 -16.11 32.35
C GLN A 439 27.61 -14.88 32.51
N GLN A 440 27.15 -14.28 31.41
CA GLN A 440 26.27 -13.11 31.45
C GLN A 440 24.90 -13.42 32.07
N MET A 441 24.34 -14.60 31.79
CA MET A 441 23.07 -15.03 32.38
C MET A 441 23.18 -15.29 33.89
N ALA A 442 24.35 -15.70 34.37
CA ALA A 442 24.62 -15.95 35.78
C ALA A 442 24.80 -14.66 36.61
N LEU A 443 25.05 -13.51 35.98
CA LEU A 443 25.17 -12.24 36.68
C LEU A 443 23.83 -11.79 37.25
N SER A 444 23.88 -11.23 38.48
CA SER A 444 22.71 -10.62 39.11
C SER A 444 22.26 -9.39 38.32
N PRO A 445 20.94 -9.15 38.17
CA PRO A 445 20.45 -7.99 37.42
C PRO A 445 20.96 -6.66 37.99
N THR A 446 21.52 -5.81 37.14
CA THR A 446 21.76 -4.40 37.48
C THR A 446 20.48 -3.61 37.24
N LEU A 447 19.80 -3.22 38.32
CA LEU A 447 18.47 -2.59 38.25
C LEU A 447 18.54 -1.08 38.04
N LEU A 448 17.61 -0.54 37.25
CA LEU A 448 17.45 0.90 37.01
C LEU A 448 17.27 1.68 38.31
N THR A 449 16.45 1.15 39.22
CA THR A 449 16.19 1.81 40.52
C THR A 449 17.43 1.95 41.37
N GLN A 450 18.35 0.98 41.33
CA GLN A 450 19.60 1.05 42.09
C GLN A 450 20.48 2.17 41.55
N GLN A 451 20.63 2.25 40.23
CA GLN A 451 21.35 3.33 39.55
C GLN A 451 20.77 4.71 39.87
N MET A 452 19.44 4.85 39.88
CA MET A 452 18.77 6.09 40.28
C MET A 452 19.07 6.50 41.73
N PHE A 453 19.10 5.54 42.67
CA PHE A 453 19.40 5.83 44.08
C PHE A 453 20.85 6.26 44.30
N ASP A 454 21.80 5.57 43.66
CA ASP A 454 23.23 5.89 43.77
C ASP A 454 23.54 7.30 43.27
N GLN A 455 22.71 7.82 42.35
CA GLN A 455 22.86 9.14 41.75
C GLN A 455 22.07 10.26 42.45
N ALA A 456 20.98 9.94 43.16
CA ALA A 456 20.17 10.91 43.89
C ALA A 456 21.01 11.70 44.92
N ALA A 457 22.09 11.12 45.43
CA ALA A 457 23.03 11.78 46.33
C ALA A 457 23.85 12.91 45.68
N THR A 458 24.03 12.88 44.35
CA THR A 458 24.92 13.82 43.61
C THR A 458 24.17 14.84 42.76
N ARG A 459 22.90 14.61 42.44
CA ARG A 459 22.10 15.41 41.48
C ARG A 459 20.76 15.88 42.07
N ASN A 460 20.79 16.41 43.30
CA ASN A 460 19.61 16.96 43.98
C ASN A 460 18.94 18.07 43.14
N GLY A 461 17.66 17.88 42.78
CA GLY A 461 16.84 18.88 42.06
C GLY A 461 16.53 18.56 40.58
N ALA A 462 17.10 17.50 40.00
CA ALA A 462 16.75 17.08 38.64
C ALA A 462 15.36 16.40 38.57
N GLY A 463 14.63 16.58 37.46
CA GLY A 463 13.32 15.95 37.24
C GLY A 463 13.41 14.41 37.12
N GLN A 464 12.34 13.69 37.49
CA GLN A 464 12.36 12.22 37.51
C GLN A 464 12.60 11.57 36.14
N VAL A 465 12.08 12.16 35.05
CA VAL A 465 12.33 11.67 33.68
C VAL A 465 13.82 11.68 33.35
N PHE A 466 14.50 12.78 33.69
CA PHE A 466 15.94 12.91 33.49
C PHE A 466 16.70 11.84 34.28
N GLN A 467 16.35 11.63 35.55
CA GLN A 467 17.01 10.61 36.38
C GLN A 467 16.84 9.20 35.81
N GLN A 468 15.68 8.87 35.23
CA GLN A 468 15.45 7.57 34.59
C GLN A 468 16.28 7.40 33.32
N ARG A 469 16.26 8.39 32.42
CA ARG A 469 17.03 8.33 31.17
C ARG A 469 18.53 8.29 31.44
N PHE A 470 18.99 9.05 32.44
CA PHE A 470 20.37 9.00 32.89
C PHE A 470 20.71 7.63 33.50
N ALA A 471 19.87 7.08 34.37
CA ALA A 471 20.09 5.74 34.92
C ALA A 471 20.16 4.67 33.82
N PHE A 472 19.25 4.71 32.84
CA PHE A 472 19.29 3.85 31.67
C PHE A 472 20.59 4.00 30.88
N ALA A 473 21.06 5.22 30.65
CA ALA A 473 22.33 5.48 29.95
C ALA A 473 23.52 4.78 30.64
N ASN A 474 23.61 4.82 31.98
CA ASN A 474 24.68 4.09 32.68
C ASN A 474 24.47 2.57 32.63
N LEU A 475 23.23 2.08 32.57
CA LEU A 475 23.01 0.65 32.37
C LEU A 475 23.51 0.20 30.98
N ALA A 476 23.17 0.96 29.94
CA ALA A 476 23.60 0.66 28.57
C ALA A 476 25.13 0.69 28.44
N VAL A 477 25.80 1.62 29.11
CA VAL A 477 27.26 1.78 29.01
C VAL A 477 28.03 0.91 29.99
N ASP A 478 27.68 0.91 31.28
CA ASP A 478 28.55 0.44 32.37
C ASP A 478 28.09 -0.88 33.03
N ALA A 479 26.84 -1.32 32.81
CA ALA A 479 26.35 -2.52 33.49
C ALA A 479 27.18 -3.76 33.11
N GLN A 480 27.43 -4.64 34.06
CA GLN A 480 28.21 -5.86 33.82
C GLN A 480 27.39 -6.96 33.13
N ASP A 481 26.08 -6.96 33.36
CA ASP A 481 25.09 -7.90 32.82
C ASP A 481 24.53 -7.44 31.46
N GLN A 482 25.42 -7.07 30.54
CA GLN A 482 25.08 -6.48 29.24
C GLN A 482 24.08 -7.29 28.42
N LEU A 483 24.17 -8.62 28.43
CA LEU A 483 23.18 -9.44 27.71
C LEU A 483 21.77 -9.22 28.26
N ARG A 484 21.64 -9.08 29.58
CA ARG A 484 20.35 -8.81 30.24
C ARG A 484 19.82 -7.43 29.84
N GLN A 485 20.69 -6.42 29.81
CA GLN A 485 20.31 -5.06 29.38
C GLN A 485 19.83 -5.06 27.92
N ARG A 486 20.54 -5.78 27.04
CA ARG A 486 20.20 -5.88 25.61
C ARG A 486 18.90 -6.63 25.35
N VAL A 487 18.64 -7.70 26.11
CA VAL A 487 17.37 -8.44 26.05
C VAL A 487 16.22 -7.61 26.64
N ALA A 488 16.42 -6.95 27.78
CA ALA A 488 15.40 -6.06 28.35
C ALA A 488 15.05 -4.91 27.40
N TRP A 489 16.04 -4.36 26.67
CA TRP A 489 15.80 -3.40 25.58
C TRP A 489 14.92 -4.00 24.48
N ALA A 490 15.18 -5.24 24.04
CA ALA A 490 14.31 -5.90 23.06
C ALA A 490 12.89 -6.14 23.61
N LEU A 491 12.75 -6.52 24.88
CA LEU A 491 11.45 -6.79 25.49
C LEU A 491 10.58 -5.54 25.64
N ILE A 492 11.13 -4.37 26.01
CA ILE A 492 10.33 -3.13 26.05
C ILE A 492 9.86 -2.66 24.68
N GLN A 493 10.47 -3.16 23.60
CA GLN A 493 10.01 -2.92 22.24
C GLN A 493 8.86 -3.83 21.80
N ILE A 494 8.63 -4.93 22.53
CA ILE A 494 7.50 -5.86 22.34
C ILE A 494 6.37 -5.48 23.31
N PHE A 495 6.70 -5.31 24.60
CA PHE A 495 5.77 -4.93 25.67
C PHE A 495 5.76 -3.41 25.89
N VAL A 496 5.26 -2.72 24.86
CA VAL A 496 5.40 -1.28 24.66
C VAL A 496 4.64 -0.47 25.70
N MET A 497 5.25 0.67 26.09
CA MET A 497 4.62 1.70 26.91
C MET A 497 5.27 3.07 26.70
N ASN A 498 4.61 4.13 27.19
CA ASN A 498 5.06 5.51 27.06
C ASN A 498 5.01 6.27 28.40
N ASN A 499 6.15 6.79 28.85
CA ASN A 499 6.31 7.57 30.08
C ASN A 499 5.81 9.01 29.97
N ASP A 500 5.82 9.61 28.78
CA ASP A 500 5.45 11.01 28.55
C ASP A 500 3.93 11.20 28.45
N GLN A 501 3.22 10.15 28.02
CA GLN A 501 1.76 10.09 27.95
C GLN A 501 1.14 9.42 29.19
N ASP A 502 1.94 8.84 30.08
CA ASP A 502 1.45 8.20 31.29
C ASP A 502 0.95 9.26 32.29
N SER A 503 -0.37 9.37 32.43
CA SER A 503 -1.02 10.23 33.43
C SER A 503 -0.67 9.86 34.89
N ALA A 504 -0.06 8.70 35.12
CA ALA A 504 0.49 8.30 36.40
C ALA A 504 1.88 8.87 36.68
N GLY A 505 2.57 9.33 35.64
CA GLY A 505 3.89 9.95 35.69
C GLY A 505 5.06 8.97 35.89
N PRO A 506 6.31 9.47 35.79
CA PRO A 506 7.53 8.66 35.81
C PRO A 506 7.69 7.78 37.06
N SER A 507 7.08 8.15 38.18
CA SER A 507 7.12 7.37 39.43
C SER A 507 6.47 5.99 39.28
N ALA A 508 5.42 5.85 38.46
CA ALA A 508 4.72 4.59 38.25
C ALA A 508 5.49 3.66 37.30
N SER A 509 6.14 4.21 36.28
CA SER A 509 6.87 3.45 35.26
C SER A 509 8.31 3.08 35.64
N ARG A 510 8.86 3.67 36.72
CA ARG A 510 10.23 3.40 37.21
C ARG A 510 10.54 1.91 37.39
N GLY A 511 9.56 1.13 37.88
CA GLY A 511 9.72 -0.30 38.13
C GLY A 511 9.53 -1.18 36.89
N TYR A 512 8.98 -0.65 35.80
CA TYR A 512 8.60 -1.49 34.66
C TYR A 512 9.82 -2.04 33.90
N TYR A 513 10.86 -1.23 33.73
CA TYR A 513 12.11 -1.72 33.12
C TYR A 513 12.82 -2.76 34.00
N ASN A 514 12.72 -2.64 35.33
CA ASN A 514 13.25 -3.68 36.23
C ASN A 514 12.56 -5.03 36.00
N PHE A 515 11.24 -5.05 35.77
CA PHE A 515 10.53 -6.30 35.46
C PHE A 515 11.10 -6.95 34.19
N MET A 516 11.45 -6.16 33.18
CA MET A 516 12.08 -6.66 31.95
C MET A 516 13.47 -7.23 32.20
N LEU A 517 14.26 -6.60 33.06
CA LEU A 517 15.58 -7.09 33.46
C LEU A 517 15.49 -8.41 34.25
N GLU A 518 14.58 -8.47 35.22
CA GLU A 518 14.36 -9.65 36.06
C GLU A 518 13.84 -10.83 35.23
N ASN A 519 12.93 -10.57 34.29
CA ASN A 519 12.35 -11.59 33.41
C ASN A 519 13.14 -11.88 32.14
N ALA A 520 14.23 -11.16 31.86
CA ALA A 520 14.99 -11.29 30.60
C ALA A 520 15.40 -12.74 30.28
N PHE A 521 15.68 -13.55 31.30
CA PHE A 521 16.02 -14.97 31.17
C PHE A 521 15.03 -15.88 31.91
N GLY A 522 13.86 -15.34 32.28
CA GLY A 522 12.80 -16.05 33.00
C GLY A 522 11.90 -16.87 32.07
N ASN A 523 10.69 -17.17 32.54
CA ASN A 523 9.67 -17.81 31.72
C ASN A 523 8.77 -16.77 31.03
N TYR A 524 8.48 -16.97 29.75
CA TYR A 524 7.60 -16.07 28.99
C TYR A 524 6.19 -15.97 29.56
N ARG A 525 5.68 -17.04 30.18
CA ARG A 525 4.42 -16.98 30.93
C ARG A 525 4.56 -15.92 32.02
N ASP A 526 5.55 -16.05 32.89
CA ASP A 526 5.71 -15.19 34.06
C ASP A 526 5.88 -13.72 33.65
N LEU A 527 6.66 -13.47 32.59
CA LEU A 527 6.76 -12.14 31.97
C LEU A 527 5.39 -11.61 31.53
N LEU A 528 4.61 -12.42 30.80
CA LEU A 528 3.29 -12.01 30.34
C LEU A 528 2.36 -11.70 31.52
N SER A 529 2.42 -12.49 32.58
CA SER A 529 1.69 -12.28 33.82
C SER A 529 2.11 -10.97 34.52
N ASP A 530 3.41 -10.75 34.71
CA ASP A 530 3.92 -9.52 35.33
C ASP A 530 3.49 -8.28 34.54
N VAL A 531 3.52 -8.35 33.21
CA VAL A 531 2.99 -7.29 32.33
C VAL A 531 1.48 -7.10 32.52
N THR A 532 0.66 -8.17 32.50
CA THR A 532 -0.79 -8.12 32.70
C THR A 532 -1.20 -7.53 34.05
N PHE A 533 -0.44 -7.79 35.10
CA PHE A 533 -0.75 -7.26 36.43
C PHE A 533 -0.03 -5.94 36.73
N SER A 534 0.83 -5.45 35.85
CA SER A 534 1.54 -4.20 36.10
C SER A 534 0.59 -3.00 35.99
N TYR A 535 0.71 -2.08 36.94
CA TYR A 535 -0.03 -0.81 36.90
C TYR A 535 0.26 0.00 35.62
N PRO A 536 1.52 0.15 35.15
CA PRO A 536 1.81 0.96 33.97
C PRO A 536 1.15 0.41 32.71
N MET A 537 1.16 -0.91 32.49
CA MET A 537 0.44 -1.53 31.37
C MET A 537 -1.07 -1.34 31.51
N GLY A 538 -1.60 -1.54 32.72
CA GLY A 538 -2.99 -1.25 33.10
C GLY A 538 -3.45 0.15 32.71
N ASN A 539 -2.60 1.14 32.94
CA ASN A 539 -2.89 2.54 32.62
C ASN A 539 -2.74 2.82 31.12
N TYR A 540 -1.67 2.33 30.49
CA TYR A 540 -1.35 2.57 29.08
C TYR A 540 -2.42 2.01 28.13
N LEU A 541 -2.90 0.80 28.40
CA LEU A 541 -3.95 0.13 27.62
C LEU A 541 -5.32 0.20 28.30
N THR A 542 -5.51 1.17 29.19
CA THR A 542 -6.80 1.62 29.75
C THR A 542 -7.68 0.57 30.43
N TYR A 543 -7.17 -0.63 30.70
CA TYR A 543 -7.91 -1.72 31.35
C TYR A 543 -7.80 -1.70 32.89
N ARG A 544 -7.02 -0.78 33.46
CA ARG A 544 -7.06 -0.48 34.89
C ARG A 544 -8.41 0.13 35.27
N ASP A 545 -9.01 -0.38 36.35
CA ASP A 545 -10.36 -0.02 36.81
C ASP A 545 -11.46 -0.35 35.77
N ASN A 546 -11.16 -1.18 34.76
CA ASN A 546 -12.13 -1.67 33.77
C ASN A 546 -13.28 -2.41 34.44
N ARG A 547 -14.52 -2.15 34.03
CA ARG A 547 -15.72 -2.70 34.67
C ARG A 547 -16.46 -3.63 33.71
N LYS A 548 -17.10 -4.64 34.27
CA LYS A 548 -18.10 -5.44 33.56
C LYS A 548 -19.16 -4.55 32.91
N ALA A 549 -19.75 -5.04 31.83
CA ALA A 549 -20.77 -4.32 31.08
C ALA A 549 -21.92 -3.87 31.99
N ASP A 550 -22.36 -2.64 31.78
CA ASP A 550 -23.60 -2.11 32.35
C ASP A 550 -24.51 -1.66 31.20
N PRO A 551 -25.47 -2.50 30.79
CA PRO A 551 -26.41 -2.18 29.72
C PRO A 551 -27.27 -0.94 30.02
N ALA A 552 -27.55 -0.64 31.29
CA ALA A 552 -28.33 0.54 31.66
C ALA A 552 -27.54 1.84 31.49
N ALA A 553 -26.22 1.78 31.69
CA ALA A 553 -25.31 2.90 31.45
C ALA A 553 -24.74 2.92 30.01
N GLY A 554 -25.00 1.89 29.20
CA GLY A 554 -24.45 1.75 27.85
C GLY A 554 -22.94 1.54 27.81
N THR A 555 -22.36 0.99 28.89
CA THR A 555 -20.90 0.78 29.01
C THR A 555 -20.54 -0.68 28.74
N VAL A 556 -19.42 -0.88 28.04
CA VAL A 556 -18.84 -2.19 27.73
C VAL A 556 -17.41 -2.28 28.27
N PRO A 557 -16.89 -3.49 28.53
CA PRO A 557 -15.49 -3.66 28.92
C PRO A 557 -14.52 -3.07 27.89
N ASP A 558 -13.43 -2.47 28.37
CA ASP A 558 -12.34 -1.98 27.52
C ASP A 558 -11.64 -3.16 26.80
N GLU A 559 -11.46 -3.02 25.48
CA GLU A 559 -10.92 -4.05 24.60
C GLU A 559 -9.42 -3.87 24.26
N ASN A 560 -8.79 -2.74 24.63
CA ASN A 560 -7.43 -2.42 24.18
C ASN A 560 -6.43 -3.49 24.60
N TYR A 561 -6.38 -3.84 25.90
CA TYR A 561 -5.49 -4.90 26.36
C TYR A 561 -5.82 -6.28 25.78
N ALA A 562 -7.11 -6.57 25.56
CA ALA A 562 -7.54 -7.82 24.95
C ALA A 562 -7.05 -7.95 23.49
N ARG A 563 -6.94 -6.83 22.75
CA ARG A 563 -6.33 -6.78 21.42
C ARG A 563 -4.82 -6.97 21.53
N GLU A 564 -4.14 -6.18 22.36
CA GLU A 564 -2.68 -6.17 22.39
C GLU A 564 -2.07 -7.47 22.95
N ILE A 565 -2.66 -8.05 24.00
CA ILE A 565 -2.17 -9.32 24.55
C ILE A 565 -2.18 -10.44 23.50
N LYS A 566 -3.11 -10.40 22.55
CA LYS A 566 -3.19 -11.35 21.43
C LYS A 566 -2.29 -10.91 20.28
N GLN A 567 -2.52 -9.72 19.74
CA GLN A 567 -1.98 -9.33 18.45
C GLN A 567 -0.51 -8.89 18.49
N LEU A 568 -0.07 -8.26 19.58
CA LEU A 568 1.30 -7.74 19.70
C LEU A 568 2.16 -8.52 20.68
N PHE A 569 1.56 -9.10 21.73
CA PHE A 569 2.31 -9.72 22.82
C PHE A 569 2.27 -11.25 22.78
N SER A 570 1.59 -11.91 21.84
CA SER A 570 1.59 -13.38 21.86
C SER A 570 1.39 -14.06 20.52
N ILE A 571 0.27 -13.88 19.83
CA ILE A 571 -0.16 -14.79 18.76
C ILE A 571 -0.21 -14.14 17.38
N GLY A 572 -0.12 -12.81 17.27
CA GLY A 572 -0.21 -12.12 15.99
C GLY A 572 -1.61 -12.16 15.38
N LEU A 573 -1.74 -11.61 14.18
CA LEU A 573 -3.02 -11.49 13.45
C LEU A 573 -3.40 -12.74 12.66
N PHE A 574 -2.41 -13.52 12.21
CA PHE A 574 -2.61 -14.68 11.34
C PHE A 574 -1.97 -15.93 11.91
N GLU A 575 -2.61 -17.09 11.72
CA GLU A 575 -2.06 -18.37 12.13
C GLU A 575 -0.69 -18.60 11.47
N LEU A 576 0.26 -19.11 12.26
CA LEU A 576 1.63 -19.34 11.83
C LEU A 576 1.96 -20.83 11.86
N ASN A 577 2.78 -21.27 10.91
CA ASN A 577 3.59 -22.47 11.03
C ASN A 577 4.71 -22.23 12.07
N LEU A 578 5.34 -23.31 12.54
CA LEU A 578 6.43 -23.18 13.52
C LEU A 578 7.64 -22.43 12.97
N ASP A 579 7.81 -22.40 11.65
CA ASP A 579 8.81 -21.64 10.92
C ASP A 579 8.46 -20.14 10.75
N GLY A 580 7.37 -19.67 11.37
CA GLY A 580 6.91 -18.28 11.29
C GLY A 580 6.18 -17.91 10.00
N THR A 581 6.07 -18.80 9.02
CA THR A 581 5.30 -18.52 7.81
C THR A 581 3.80 -18.57 8.08
N GLN A 582 3.04 -17.70 7.42
CA GLN A 582 1.58 -17.68 7.57
C GLN A 582 0.94 -18.94 6.99
N LYS A 583 0.02 -19.53 7.76
CA LYS A 583 -0.88 -20.56 7.24
C LYS A 583 -1.91 -19.94 6.33
N LYS A 584 -2.21 -20.65 5.24
CA LYS A 584 -3.13 -20.21 4.21
C LYS A 584 -4.29 -21.19 4.08
N ASP A 585 -5.49 -20.67 3.81
CA ASP A 585 -6.66 -21.47 3.47
C ASP A 585 -6.52 -22.12 2.08
N ALA A 586 -7.54 -22.88 1.65
CA ALA A 586 -7.55 -23.52 0.34
C ALA A 586 -7.56 -22.54 -0.85
N GLN A 587 -7.84 -21.25 -0.59
CA GLN A 587 -7.85 -20.16 -1.56
C GLN A 587 -6.54 -19.37 -1.55
N GLY A 588 -5.60 -19.69 -0.66
CA GLY A 588 -4.32 -19.01 -0.52
C GLY A 588 -4.34 -17.76 0.38
N ASN A 589 -5.44 -17.48 1.08
CA ASN A 589 -5.53 -16.34 1.99
C ASN A 589 -4.97 -16.69 3.37
N PRO A 590 -4.27 -15.75 4.05
CA PRO A 590 -3.85 -15.94 5.44
C PRO A 590 -5.05 -16.21 6.37
N ILE A 591 -4.90 -17.19 7.27
CA ILE A 591 -5.95 -17.57 8.22
C ILE A 591 -5.86 -16.66 9.47
N PRO A 592 -6.90 -15.90 9.84
CA PRO A 592 -6.87 -15.06 11.06
C PRO A 592 -6.77 -15.89 12.35
N THR A 593 -6.00 -15.43 13.35
CA THR A 593 -5.87 -16.12 14.64
C THR A 593 -7.08 -15.99 15.56
N TYR A 594 -7.85 -14.91 15.41
CA TYR A 594 -8.99 -14.62 16.26
C TYR A 594 -10.02 -13.75 15.54
N THR A 595 -11.23 -13.74 16.07
CA THR A 595 -12.36 -12.93 15.62
C THR A 595 -12.59 -11.74 16.54
N ASN A 596 -13.47 -10.82 16.14
CA ASN A 596 -13.89 -9.75 17.03
C ASN A 596 -14.62 -10.27 18.28
N GLU A 597 -15.32 -11.40 18.19
CA GLU A 597 -15.97 -12.02 19.35
C GLU A 597 -14.94 -12.44 20.39
N ASP A 598 -13.83 -13.04 19.98
CA ASP A 598 -12.74 -13.39 20.90
C ASP A 598 -12.17 -12.17 21.62
N ILE A 599 -12.14 -11.00 20.98
CA ILE A 599 -11.69 -9.75 21.62
C ILE A 599 -12.62 -9.36 22.75
N VAL A 600 -13.94 -9.38 22.49
CA VAL A 600 -14.97 -9.08 23.51
C VAL A 600 -14.88 -10.07 24.67
N GLN A 601 -14.68 -11.36 24.40
CA GLN A 601 -14.58 -12.39 25.44
C GLN A 601 -13.33 -12.22 26.31
N PHE A 602 -12.18 -11.90 25.71
CA PHE A 602 -10.96 -11.56 26.47
C PHE A 602 -11.14 -10.27 27.27
N ALA A 603 -11.78 -9.23 26.71
CA ALA A 603 -12.03 -7.97 27.41
C ALA A 603 -12.82 -8.19 28.71
N ARG A 604 -13.80 -9.10 28.70
CA ARG A 604 -14.56 -9.51 29.89
C ARG A 604 -13.65 -10.12 30.97
N VAL A 605 -12.61 -10.87 30.60
CA VAL A 605 -11.65 -11.46 31.56
C VAL A 605 -10.87 -10.38 32.32
N PHE A 606 -10.47 -9.29 31.67
CA PHE A 606 -9.63 -8.28 32.30
C PHE A 606 -10.41 -7.23 33.13
N THR A 607 -11.73 -7.37 33.22
CA THR A 607 -12.56 -6.52 34.10
C THR A 607 -12.21 -6.74 35.57
N GLY A 608 -12.36 -5.69 36.39
CA GLY A 608 -12.12 -5.73 37.83
C GLY A 608 -10.66 -5.57 38.26
N LEU A 609 -9.69 -5.60 37.35
CA LEU A 609 -8.30 -5.27 37.68
C LEU A 609 -8.16 -3.79 38.03
N ARG A 610 -7.52 -3.50 39.16
CA ARG A 610 -7.35 -2.12 39.64
C ARG A 610 -6.07 -1.93 40.42
N THR A 611 -5.72 -0.66 40.62
CA THR A 611 -4.57 -0.22 41.42
C THR A 611 -4.51 -0.95 42.78
N SER A 612 -3.31 -1.41 43.15
CA SER A 612 -3.06 -2.02 44.46
C SER A 612 -3.43 -1.08 45.61
N ASN A 613 -3.83 -1.63 46.75
CA ASN A 613 -3.96 -0.90 48.01
C ASN A 613 -2.78 -1.14 48.96
N ILE A 614 -1.73 -1.84 48.51
CA ILE A 614 -0.52 -2.09 49.27
C ILE A 614 0.39 -0.86 49.13
N GLY A 615 0.74 -0.23 50.25
CA GLY A 615 1.54 1.00 50.29
C GLY A 615 0.76 2.23 50.76
N SER A 616 1.46 3.17 51.39
CA SER A 616 0.87 4.38 51.98
C SER A 616 0.73 5.54 50.99
N ASN A 617 1.51 5.52 49.90
CA ASN A 617 1.52 6.58 48.89
C ASN A 617 1.29 6.00 47.48
N PHE A 618 1.17 6.91 46.50
CA PHE A 618 0.89 6.55 45.11
C PHE A 618 1.97 5.63 44.52
N GLU A 619 3.23 6.02 44.66
CA GLU A 619 4.40 5.29 44.14
C GLU A 619 4.46 3.84 44.65
N GLN A 620 4.23 3.61 45.94
CA GLN A 620 4.20 2.27 46.51
C GLN A 620 3.03 1.44 45.96
N ARG A 621 1.85 2.04 45.77
CA ARG A 621 0.69 1.34 45.22
C ARG A 621 0.86 0.98 43.74
N THR A 622 1.53 1.82 42.96
CA THR A 622 1.79 1.58 41.53
C THR A 622 2.98 0.66 41.27
N ALA A 623 3.88 0.52 42.24
CA ALA A 623 4.97 -0.46 42.18
C ALA A 623 4.50 -1.89 42.48
N ASN A 624 3.33 -2.06 43.11
CA ASN A 624 2.75 -3.37 43.39
C ASN A 624 1.81 -3.82 42.25
N PRO A 625 1.66 -5.14 42.02
CA PRO A 625 0.70 -5.67 41.06
C PRO A 625 -0.72 -5.15 41.30
N MET A 626 -1.44 -4.89 40.22
CA MET A 626 -2.87 -4.64 40.24
C MET A 626 -3.60 -5.81 40.90
N ARG A 627 -4.68 -5.50 41.58
CA ARG A 627 -5.52 -6.48 42.29
C ARG A 627 -6.89 -6.57 41.64
N MET A 628 -7.53 -7.72 41.83
CA MET A 628 -8.92 -7.90 41.43
C MET A 628 -9.88 -7.21 42.40
N GLN A 629 -10.96 -6.66 41.86
CA GLN A 629 -12.17 -6.29 42.57
C GLN A 629 -13.35 -7.06 41.98
N SER A 630 -13.76 -8.12 42.68
CA SER A 630 -14.77 -9.05 42.18
C SER A 630 -16.11 -8.39 41.86
N SER A 631 -16.52 -7.33 42.57
CA SER A 631 -17.78 -6.65 42.29
C SER A 631 -17.82 -5.97 40.91
N TRP A 632 -16.66 -5.73 40.30
CA TRP A 632 -16.52 -5.12 38.98
C TRP A 632 -16.19 -6.15 37.89
N HIS A 633 -15.83 -7.37 38.26
CA HIS A 633 -15.47 -8.43 37.33
C HIS A 633 -16.70 -9.12 36.74
N GLU A 634 -16.63 -9.44 35.45
CA GLU A 634 -17.64 -10.16 34.71
C GLU A 634 -17.49 -11.66 34.96
N PHE A 635 -18.40 -12.29 35.71
CA PHE A 635 -18.33 -13.71 36.07
C PHE A 635 -19.23 -14.63 35.23
N GLY A 636 -19.92 -14.11 34.21
CA GLY A 636 -20.59 -14.93 33.21
C GLY A 636 -19.58 -15.76 32.42
N ASP A 637 -20.08 -16.79 31.74
CA ASP A 637 -19.26 -17.69 30.93
C ASP A 637 -18.56 -16.94 29.80
N LYS A 638 -17.39 -17.47 29.39
CA LYS A 638 -16.53 -16.87 28.35
C LYS A 638 -15.96 -17.97 27.48
N GLN A 639 -15.98 -17.72 26.18
CA GLN A 639 -15.29 -18.54 25.19
C GLN A 639 -14.04 -17.78 24.76
N LEU A 640 -12.85 -18.28 25.13
CA LEU A 640 -11.58 -17.76 24.63
C LEU A 640 -11.15 -18.54 23.37
N LEU A 641 -9.87 -18.48 23.00
CA LEU A 641 -9.37 -19.16 21.82
C LEU A 641 -9.45 -20.68 22.00
N ASN A 642 -10.01 -21.34 20.98
CA ASN A 642 -10.10 -22.79 20.91
C ASN A 642 -9.15 -23.31 19.82
N TYR A 643 -8.08 -23.96 20.25
CA TYR A 643 -7.06 -24.56 19.39
C TYR A 643 -6.71 -25.97 19.90
N PRO A 644 -6.06 -26.82 19.08
CA PRO A 644 -5.63 -28.14 19.53
C PRO A 644 -4.78 -28.08 20.80
N GLY A 645 -5.28 -28.68 21.90
CA GLY A 645 -4.61 -28.64 23.20
C GLY A 645 -5.05 -27.51 24.14
N ALA A 646 -5.96 -26.63 23.72
CA ALA A 646 -6.52 -25.61 24.61
C ALA A 646 -7.24 -26.24 25.81
N VAL A 647 -6.86 -25.82 27.02
CA VAL A 647 -7.48 -26.30 28.27
C VAL A 647 -8.97 -25.99 28.23
N ASN A 648 -9.81 -27.01 28.44
CA ASN A 648 -11.27 -26.92 28.35
C ASN A 648 -11.79 -26.29 27.05
N GLY A 649 -11.06 -26.42 25.93
CA GLY A 649 -11.43 -25.78 24.66
C GLY A 649 -11.47 -24.25 24.73
N GLY A 650 -10.74 -23.64 25.66
CA GLY A 650 -10.76 -22.19 25.92
C GLY A 650 -11.97 -21.70 26.71
N TYR A 651 -12.83 -22.60 27.21
CA TYR A 651 -14.07 -22.22 27.89
C TYR A 651 -13.87 -21.97 29.39
N ILE A 652 -14.33 -20.80 29.86
CA ILE A 652 -14.45 -20.46 31.28
C ILE A 652 -15.94 -20.51 31.66
N PRO A 653 -16.38 -21.41 32.56
CA PRO A 653 -17.78 -21.52 32.96
C PRO A 653 -18.22 -20.34 33.84
N ALA A 654 -19.51 -19.99 33.75
CA ALA A 654 -20.10 -18.95 34.59
C ALA A 654 -20.00 -19.30 36.09
N ARG A 655 -19.72 -18.30 36.93
CA ARG A 655 -19.60 -18.44 38.38
C ARG A 655 -20.81 -17.84 39.10
N GLY A 656 -21.50 -18.66 39.88
CA GLY A 656 -22.65 -18.23 40.71
C GLY A 656 -22.23 -17.25 41.82
N SER A 657 -23.19 -16.59 42.46
CA SER A 657 -22.93 -15.52 43.45
C SER A 657 -21.96 -15.91 44.57
N GLY A 658 -22.01 -17.14 45.07
CA GLY A 658 -21.08 -17.66 46.08
C GLY A 658 -19.64 -17.88 45.60
N GLN A 659 -19.39 -17.77 44.30
CA GLN A 659 -18.07 -17.95 43.67
C GLN A 659 -17.50 -16.64 43.09
N GLN A 660 -18.18 -15.50 43.25
CA GLN A 660 -17.72 -14.21 42.72
C GLN A 660 -16.73 -13.54 43.68
N THR A 661 -15.52 -14.10 43.74
CA THR A 661 -14.44 -13.67 44.65
C THR A 661 -13.25 -13.13 43.89
N ASP A 662 -12.41 -12.33 44.54
CA ASP A 662 -11.19 -11.79 43.92
C ASP A 662 -10.28 -12.92 43.41
N ALA A 663 -10.14 -14.01 44.19
CA ALA A 663 -9.36 -15.18 43.81
C ALA A 663 -9.86 -15.83 42.50
N ASN A 664 -11.17 -15.91 42.31
CA ASN A 664 -11.74 -16.48 41.09
C ASN A 664 -11.63 -15.53 39.90
N GLY A 665 -11.73 -14.21 40.09
CA GLY A 665 -11.46 -13.25 39.01
C GLY A 665 -10.00 -13.32 38.56
N ILE A 666 -9.05 -13.45 39.50
CA ILE A 666 -7.62 -13.66 39.18
C ILE A 666 -7.43 -15.00 38.45
N ALA A 667 -8.15 -16.05 38.84
CA ALA A 667 -8.09 -17.33 38.13
C ALA A 667 -8.57 -17.21 36.68
N ASP A 668 -9.60 -16.41 36.41
CA ASP A 668 -10.07 -16.16 35.04
C ASP A 668 -9.00 -15.39 34.22
N VAL A 669 -8.32 -14.40 34.82
CA VAL A 669 -7.19 -13.69 34.19
C VAL A 669 -6.03 -14.65 33.87
N ASN A 670 -5.62 -15.47 34.85
CA ASN A 670 -4.56 -16.45 34.65
C ASN A 670 -4.90 -17.47 33.56
N PHE A 671 -6.17 -17.89 33.47
CA PHE A 671 -6.64 -18.77 32.40
C PHE A 671 -6.48 -18.12 31.02
N ALA A 672 -6.76 -16.81 30.87
CA ALA A 672 -6.55 -16.11 29.61
C ALA A 672 -5.05 -15.99 29.24
N ILE A 673 -4.19 -15.69 30.21
CA ILE A 673 -2.74 -15.66 29.99
C ILE A 673 -2.25 -17.06 29.59
N ASP A 674 -2.77 -18.14 30.21
CA ASP A 674 -2.42 -19.53 29.86
C ASP A 674 -2.92 -19.89 28.46
N ASN A 675 -4.10 -19.40 28.09
CA ASN A 675 -4.70 -19.64 26.78
C ASN A 675 -3.85 -19.04 25.66
N VAL A 676 -3.33 -17.82 25.81
CA VAL A 676 -2.43 -17.24 24.79
C VAL A 676 -1.02 -17.83 24.86
N PHE A 677 -0.45 -18.06 26.05
CA PHE A 677 0.90 -18.65 26.20
C PHE A 677 1.02 -20.05 25.56
N ASN A 678 -0.03 -20.87 25.69
CA ASN A 678 -0.05 -22.22 25.13
C ASN A 678 -0.51 -22.26 23.66
N HIS A 679 -0.87 -21.12 23.07
CA HIS A 679 -1.30 -21.07 21.68
C HIS A 679 -0.14 -21.45 20.73
N PRO A 680 -0.38 -22.23 19.66
CA PRO A 680 0.66 -22.66 18.72
C PRO A 680 1.43 -21.53 18.03
N ASN A 681 0.82 -20.36 17.86
CA ASN A 681 1.49 -19.18 17.29
C ASN A 681 2.50 -18.50 18.23
N THR A 682 2.39 -18.65 19.55
CA THR A 682 3.24 -17.88 20.47
C THR A 682 4.74 -18.17 20.30
N PRO A 683 5.17 -19.43 20.19
CA PRO A 683 6.57 -19.75 19.93
C PRO A 683 7.12 -19.08 18.65
N PRO A 684 6.55 -19.27 17.44
CA PRO A 684 7.11 -18.65 16.23
C PRO A 684 6.99 -17.13 16.22
N PHE A 685 5.89 -16.57 16.74
CA PHE A 685 5.67 -15.12 16.75
C PHE A 685 6.71 -14.40 17.62
N ILE A 686 6.92 -14.86 18.86
CA ILE A 686 7.88 -14.24 19.78
C ILE A 686 9.32 -14.51 19.36
N SER A 687 9.61 -15.70 18.83
CA SER A 687 10.95 -16.02 18.31
C SER A 687 11.32 -15.09 17.16
N HIS A 688 10.42 -14.88 16.20
CA HIS A 688 10.63 -13.97 15.08
C HIS A 688 10.92 -12.53 15.55
N LEU A 689 10.09 -11.99 16.45
CA LEU A 689 10.30 -10.63 16.98
C LEU A 689 11.62 -10.49 17.73
N LEU A 690 12.00 -11.46 18.56
CA LEU A 690 13.27 -11.41 19.28
C LEU A 690 14.48 -11.50 18.35
N ILE A 691 14.41 -12.34 17.31
CA ILE A 691 15.46 -12.41 16.28
C ILE A 691 15.59 -11.06 15.55
N GLN A 692 14.47 -10.44 15.17
CA GLN A 692 14.46 -9.10 14.56
C GLN A 692 15.14 -8.05 15.45
N ARG A 693 14.87 -8.07 16.76
CA ARG A 693 15.46 -7.07 17.67
C ARG A 693 16.95 -7.31 17.95
N LEU A 694 17.43 -8.55 17.87
CA LEU A 694 18.79 -8.92 18.27
C LEU A 694 19.76 -9.13 17.11
N VAL A 695 19.33 -9.72 15.99
CA VAL A 695 20.26 -10.27 14.98
C VAL A 695 19.99 -9.74 13.56
N THR A 696 18.81 -9.98 13.01
CA THR A 696 18.52 -9.73 11.57
C THR A 696 17.06 -9.38 11.36
N SER A 697 16.76 -8.41 10.49
CA SER A 697 15.39 -7.98 10.20
C SER A 697 14.60 -9.05 9.43
N ASN A 698 15.30 -9.93 8.71
CA ASN A 698 14.72 -10.95 7.83
C ASN A 698 15.27 -12.35 8.14
N PRO A 699 14.95 -12.95 9.30
CA PRO A 699 15.38 -14.31 9.59
C PRO A 699 14.73 -15.32 8.65
N THR A 700 15.46 -16.35 8.23
CA THR A 700 14.86 -17.42 7.42
C THR A 700 13.82 -18.20 8.23
N PRO A 701 12.82 -18.82 7.56
CA PRO A 701 11.85 -19.68 8.24
C PRO A 701 12.51 -20.79 9.07
N ALA A 702 13.60 -21.37 8.56
CA ALA A 702 14.34 -22.42 9.26
C ALA A 702 14.99 -21.91 10.56
N TYR A 703 15.45 -20.66 10.60
CA TYR A 703 15.98 -20.06 11.82
C TYR A 703 14.86 -19.82 12.85
N VAL A 704 13.73 -19.27 12.41
CA VAL A 704 12.55 -19.11 13.29
C VAL A 704 12.09 -20.46 13.83
N GLU A 705 12.04 -21.51 13.02
CA GLU A 705 11.62 -22.85 13.43
C GLU A 705 12.51 -23.44 14.53
N ARG A 706 13.84 -23.33 14.40
CA ARG A 706 14.79 -23.82 15.40
C ARG A 706 14.62 -23.12 16.73
N VAL A 707 14.50 -21.79 16.72
CA VAL A 707 14.31 -21.00 17.95
C VAL A 707 12.92 -21.25 18.56
N ALA A 708 11.88 -21.28 17.73
CA ALA A 708 10.52 -21.57 18.19
C ALA A 708 10.39 -22.98 18.77
N SER A 709 11.15 -23.95 18.27
CA SER A 709 11.22 -25.29 18.86
C SER A 709 11.81 -25.26 20.27
N VAL A 710 12.85 -24.46 20.52
CA VAL A 710 13.41 -24.25 21.87
C VAL A 710 12.42 -23.53 22.77
N PHE A 711 11.63 -22.59 22.24
CA PHE A 711 10.53 -22.00 23.01
C PHE A 711 9.49 -23.05 23.38
N VAL A 712 9.14 -23.99 22.49
CA VAL A 712 8.18 -25.06 22.77
C VAL A 712 8.70 -25.97 23.88
N ASP A 713 9.97 -26.37 23.81
CA ASP A 713 10.67 -27.19 24.79
C ASP A 713 12.18 -26.89 24.73
N ASP A 714 12.74 -26.39 25.83
CA ASP A 714 14.16 -26.07 25.94
C ASP A 714 15.10 -27.29 26.08
N GLY A 715 14.56 -28.50 25.92
CA GLY A 715 15.25 -29.77 26.12
C GLY A 715 15.12 -30.31 27.54
N THR A 716 14.50 -29.57 28.46
CA THR A 716 14.17 -30.00 29.83
C THR A 716 12.68 -30.25 30.04
N GLY A 717 11.85 -30.08 29.00
CA GLY A 717 10.40 -30.09 29.08
C GLY A 717 9.81 -28.73 29.46
N THR A 718 10.63 -27.66 29.51
CA THR A 718 10.19 -26.33 29.93
C THR A 718 9.83 -25.48 28.71
N ARG A 719 8.55 -25.17 28.56
CA ARG A 719 8.06 -24.24 27.55
C ARG A 719 8.34 -22.79 27.96
N GLY A 720 8.78 -21.96 27.03
CA GLY A 720 8.89 -20.52 27.18
C GLY A 720 10.07 -20.04 28.02
N ASN A 721 11.11 -20.87 28.20
CA ASN A 721 12.35 -20.45 28.86
C ASN A 721 13.08 -19.41 27.98
N LEU A 722 13.00 -18.13 28.34
CA LEU A 722 13.58 -17.04 27.56
C LEU A 722 15.11 -17.06 27.54
N GLY A 723 15.76 -17.56 28.60
CA GLY A 723 17.20 -17.75 28.60
C GLY A 723 17.63 -18.73 27.51
N ALA A 724 16.95 -19.87 27.41
CA ALA A 724 17.21 -20.86 26.36
C ALA A 724 16.91 -20.32 24.95
N VAL A 725 15.81 -19.57 24.80
CA VAL A 725 15.43 -18.93 23.53
C VAL A 725 16.47 -17.90 23.08
N VAL A 726 16.90 -16.99 23.96
CA VAL A 726 17.94 -16.00 23.66
C VAL A 726 19.26 -16.69 23.28
N LYS A 727 19.63 -17.76 24.00
CA LYS A 727 20.81 -18.57 23.69
C LYS A 727 20.69 -19.22 22.31
N ALA A 728 19.54 -19.78 21.96
CA ALA A 728 19.29 -20.37 20.65
C ALA A 728 19.39 -19.34 19.52
N ILE A 729 18.86 -18.12 19.72
CA ILE A 729 19.01 -17.00 18.78
C ILE A 729 20.50 -16.69 18.58
N LEU A 730 21.23 -16.45 19.67
CA LEU A 730 22.62 -15.99 19.58
C LEU A 730 23.62 -17.09 19.22
N LEU A 731 23.24 -18.37 19.20
CA LEU A 731 24.13 -19.47 18.79
C LEU A 731 23.75 -20.06 17.43
N ASP A 732 22.67 -19.58 16.80
CA ASP A 732 22.22 -20.13 15.54
C ASP A 732 23.28 -19.95 14.42
N PRO A 733 23.50 -20.98 13.58
CA PRO A 733 24.42 -20.86 12.44
C PRO A 733 24.13 -19.66 11.54
N GLU A 734 22.86 -19.33 11.29
CA GLU A 734 22.50 -18.17 10.48
C GLU A 734 22.98 -16.85 11.10
N ALA A 735 23.02 -16.79 12.43
CA ALA A 735 23.51 -15.63 13.15
C ALA A 735 25.07 -15.57 13.20
N ARG A 736 25.76 -16.72 13.17
CA ARG A 736 27.20 -16.82 13.45
C ARG A 736 28.08 -17.08 12.23
N ASP A 737 27.63 -17.89 11.28
CA ASP A 737 28.36 -18.25 10.06
C ASP A 737 28.44 -17.05 9.10
N ARG A 738 29.66 -16.65 8.75
CA ARG A 738 29.93 -15.51 7.86
C ARG A 738 29.36 -15.69 6.46
N THR A 739 29.12 -16.92 6.03
CA THR A 739 28.44 -17.22 4.76
C THR A 739 27.09 -16.52 4.72
N TYR A 740 26.32 -16.53 5.80
CA TYR A 740 25.01 -15.87 5.86
C TYR A 740 25.14 -14.35 5.84
N SER A 741 26.05 -13.80 6.65
CA SER A 741 26.33 -12.35 6.72
C SER A 741 26.89 -11.75 5.42
N SER A 742 27.35 -12.58 4.48
CA SER A 742 27.81 -12.14 3.17
C SER A 742 26.66 -11.88 2.18
N SER A 743 25.46 -12.37 2.50
CA SER A 743 24.26 -12.06 1.73
C SER A 743 23.91 -10.57 1.89
N PRO A 744 23.60 -9.86 0.80
CA PRO A 744 23.16 -8.46 0.86
C PRO A 744 21.78 -8.29 1.51
N TYR A 745 21.09 -9.38 1.84
CA TYR A 745 19.76 -9.39 2.46
C TYR A 745 19.78 -9.86 3.92
N PHE A 746 20.97 -10.10 4.48
CA PHE A 746 21.13 -10.49 5.88
C PHE A 746 21.52 -9.28 6.74
N GLY A 747 21.13 -9.32 8.02
CA GLY A 747 21.46 -8.31 9.00
C GLY A 747 20.31 -7.37 9.29
N LYS A 748 20.61 -6.31 10.03
CA LYS A 748 19.65 -5.25 10.36
C LYS A 748 20.34 -3.89 10.42
N ILE A 749 19.54 -2.82 10.35
CA ILE A 749 20.05 -1.50 10.70
C ILE A 749 20.14 -1.39 12.22
N ILE A 750 21.22 -0.79 12.72
CA ILE A 750 21.34 -0.41 14.12
C ILE A 750 20.43 0.79 14.37
N GLU A 751 19.46 0.62 15.26
CA GLU A 751 18.58 1.68 15.71
C GLU A 751 19.40 2.90 16.19
N PRO A 752 19.05 4.15 15.82
CA PRO A 752 19.88 5.32 16.16
C PRO A 752 20.15 5.48 17.65
N PHE A 753 19.18 5.15 18.51
CA PHE A 753 19.35 5.19 19.96
C PHE A 753 20.29 4.09 20.46
N LEU A 754 20.18 2.87 19.93
CA LEU A 754 21.10 1.77 20.21
C LEU A 754 22.53 2.12 19.74
N LEU A 755 22.65 2.72 18.55
CA LEU A 755 23.93 3.14 17.97
C LEU A 755 24.64 4.16 18.87
N LYS A 756 23.91 5.16 19.38
CA LYS A 756 24.44 6.17 20.32
C LYS A 756 25.07 5.48 21.53
N TRP A 757 24.30 4.68 22.26
CA TRP A 757 24.80 4.07 23.50
C TRP A 757 25.89 3.04 23.24
N SER A 758 25.82 2.34 22.11
CA SER A 758 26.88 1.41 21.73
C SER A 758 28.19 2.13 21.43
N LEU A 759 28.15 3.26 20.72
CA LEU A 759 29.34 4.09 20.53
C LEU A 759 29.89 4.60 21.86
N TYR A 760 29.03 4.99 22.81
CA TYR A 760 29.47 5.46 24.11
C TYR A 760 30.18 4.35 24.91
N ARG A 761 29.69 3.11 24.81
CA ARG A 761 30.28 1.91 25.44
C ARG A 761 31.57 1.47 24.74
N VAL A 762 31.61 1.49 23.41
CA VAL A 762 32.80 1.11 22.64
C VAL A 762 33.96 2.08 22.88
N LEU A 763 33.64 3.35 23.09
CA LEU A 763 34.60 4.43 23.31
C LEU A 763 34.92 4.66 24.81
N ASP A 764 34.64 3.67 25.67
CA ASP A 764 34.67 3.80 27.13
C ASP A 764 36.03 4.26 27.72
N ARG A 765 35.91 4.77 28.96
CA ARG A 765 36.85 5.50 29.81
C ARG A 765 38.07 4.70 30.24
N TYR A 766 39.23 5.10 29.76
CA TYR A 766 40.48 4.69 30.41
C TYR A 766 40.83 5.55 31.63
N ASP A 767 40.30 6.78 31.77
CA ASP A 767 40.81 7.76 32.75
C ASP A 767 39.86 8.11 33.92
N ARG A 768 38.58 7.69 33.90
CA ARG A 768 37.58 8.01 34.95
C ARG A 768 36.61 6.88 35.32
N PRO A 769 37.08 5.69 35.74
CA PRO A 769 36.18 4.63 36.20
C PRO A 769 35.30 5.13 37.38
N GLY A 770 33.98 4.94 37.28
CA GLY A 770 33.01 5.22 38.35
C GLY A 770 32.52 6.67 38.52
N GLN A 771 32.85 7.60 37.61
CA GLN A 771 32.17 8.90 37.56
C GLN A 771 30.97 8.87 36.59
N PRO A 772 29.87 9.62 36.83
CA PRO A 772 28.76 9.67 35.89
C PRO A 772 29.23 10.17 34.52
N PHE A 773 28.66 9.65 33.43
CA PHE A 773 28.85 10.19 32.08
C PHE A 773 28.64 11.71 32.09
N GLY A 774 29.52 12.48 31.44
CA GLY A 774 29.41 13.94 31.32
C GLY A 774 28.22 14.38 30.44
N LEU A 775 27.14 13.60 30.46
CA LEU A 775 25.92 13.86 29.71
C LEU A 775 25.32 15.15 30.23
N ARG A 776 25.20 16.12 29.32
CA ARG A 776 24.59 17.39 29.63
C ARG A 776 23.12 17.17 29.98
N VAL A 777 22.62 17.96 30.93
CA VAL A 777 21.24 17.83 31.45
C VAL A 777 20.20 18.06 30.34
N ASP A 778 20.48 18.96 29.40
CA ASP A 778 19.63 19.28 28.24
C ASP A 778 19.49 18.11 27.26
N GLU A 779 20.54 17.30 27.08
CA GLU A 779 20.55 16.23 26.08
C GLU A 779 19.60 15.09 26.43
N LEU A 780 19.60 14.66 27.69
CA LEU A 780 18.73 13.58 28.18
C LEU A 780 17.31 14.06 28.50
N GLN A 781 17.13 15.36 28.78
CA GLN A 781 15.85 15.86 29.27
C GLN A 781 14.86 16.22 28.16
N PHE A 782 15.31 16.67 26.97
CA PHE A 782 14.39 17.19 25.94
C PHE A 782 14.70 16.83 24.47
N GLY A 783 15.78 16.09 24.17
CA GLY A 783 16.26 15.99 22.78
C GLY A 783 16.24 14.62 22.09
N GLU A 784 16.14 13.51 22.81
CA GLU A 784 16.42 12.18 22.21
C GLU A 784 15.36 11.74 21.19
N THR A 785 14.08 11.86 21.53
CA THR A 785 12.99 11.53 20.60
C THR A 785 13.01 12.41 19.35
N ASP A 786 13.25 13.72 19.51
CA ASP A 786 13.31 14.66 18.37
C ASP A 786 14.54 14.42 17.49
N LYS A 787 15.67 14.01 18.07
CA LYS A 787 16.92 13.78 17.34
C LYS A 787 16.98 12.40 16.65
N PHE A 788 16.49 11.37 17.32
CA PHE A 788 16.69 9.98 16.92
C PHE A 788 15.40 9.27 16.49
N GLY A 789 14.24 9.91 16.69
CA GLY A 789 12.93 9.25 16.54
C GLY A 789 12.65 8.21 17.62
N GLN A 790 13.55 8.06 18.61
CA GLN A 790 13.53 6.99 19.59
C GLN A 790 14.19 7.46 20.91
N ALA A 791 13.59 7.10 22.04
CA ALA A 791 14.20 7.27 23.36
C ALA A 791 13.66 6.23 24.34
N TYR A 792 14.29 6.14 25.51
CA TYR A 792 13.88 5.23 26.58
C TYR A 792 12.40 5.47 26.98
N MET A 793 11.56 4.45 26.77
CA MET A 793 10.14 4.40 27.16
C MET A 793 9.29 5.57 26.65
N THR A 794 9.55 6.08 25.46
CA THR A 794 8.77 7.18 24.84
C THR A 794 8.06 6.73 23.57
N SER A 795 7.55 5.50 23.54
CA SER A 795 6.95 4.96 22.32
C SER A 795 5.76 5.83 21.84
N PRO A 796 5.71 6.23 20.56
CA PRO A 796 4.61 7.05 20.05
C PRO A 796 3.27 6.31 19.97
N SER A 797 3.28 4.97 19.94
CA SER A 797 2.07 4.15 19.81
C SER A 797 2.24 2.74 20.39
N VAL A 798 1.18 1.92 20.36
CA VAL A 798 1.26 0.50 20.74
C VAL A 798 2.18 -0.32 19.82
N PHE A 799 2.42 0.14 18.59
CA PHE A 799 3.32 -0.48 17.62
C PHE A 799 4.80 -0.12 17.83
N ASN A 800 5.13 0.42 19.00
CA ASN A 800 6.45 0.96 19.29
C ASN A 800 6.83 2.14 18.35
N PHE A 801 8.12 2.36 18.15
CA PHE A 801 8.69 3.35 17.23
C PHE A 801 8.48 2.98 15.75
N TYR A 802 8.37 1.69 15.45
CA TYR A 802 8.24 1.17 14.09
C TYR A 802 7.61 -0.23 14.05
N LEU A 803 6.91 -0.52 12.96
CA LEU A 803 6.21 -1.78 12.70
C LEU A 803 7.21 -2.91 12.39
N PRO A 804 6.99 -4.12 12.93
CA PRO A 804 7.86 -5.28 12.66
C PRO A 804 7.92 -5.71 11.19
N ASP A 805 6.92 -5.35 10.39
CA ASP A 805 6.75 -5.68 8.96
C ASP A 805 6.90 -4.44 8.06
N TYR A 806 7.50 -3.35 8.58
CA TYR A 806 7.69 -2.16 7.76
C TYR A 806 8.72 -2.42 6.66
N THR A 807 8.36 -2.05 5.44
CA THR A 807 9.27 -1.94 4.29
C THR A 807 9.04 -0.62 3.56
N VAL A 808 10.05 -0.17 2.80
CA VAL A 808 9.94 1.07 2.02
C VAL A 808 9.18 0.78 0.72
N ALA A 809 7.96 1.28 0.60
CA ALA A 809 7.12 1.06 -0.58
C ALA A 809 7.83 1.42 -1.90
N ASN A 810 7.70 0.54 -2.90
CA ASN A 810 8.35 0.64 -4.21
C ASN A 810 9.89 0.57 -4.19
N SER A 811 10.52 0.29 -3.05
CA SER A 811 11.95 0.03 -2.97
C SER A 811 12.31 -1.36 -3.49
N GLU A 812 13.61 -1.60 -3.66
CA GLU A 812 14.12 -2.93 -3.97
C GLU A 812 13.72 -3.96 -2.90
N LEU A 813 13.69 -3.58 -1.62
CA LEU A 813 13.30 -4.47 -0.52
C LEU A 813 11.81 -4.84 -0.58
N ASP A 814 10.93 -3.89 -0.88
CA ASP A 814 9.48 -4.14 -1.04
C ASP A 814 9.18 -5.06 -2.24
N ARG A 815 9.88 -4.84 -3.37
CA ARG A 815 9.80 -5.76 -4.53
C ARG A 815 10.24 -7.18 -4.17
N ARG A 816 11.17 -7.30 -3.21
CA ARG A 816 11.68 -8.57 -2.67
C ARG A 816 10.90 -9.10 -1.46
N THR A 817 9.88 -8.39 -1.00
CA THR A 817 9.11 -8.66 0.24
C THR A 817 10.02 -8.85 1.46
N LEU A 818 11.02 -7.99 1.59
CA LEU A 818 11.91 -7.93 2.74
C LEU A 818 11.52 -6.77 3.64
N ASP A 819 11.52 -7.03 4.94
CA ASP A 819 11.22 -6.06 5.98
C ASP A 819 12.49 -5.31 6.36
N ILE A 820 12.35 -4.02 6.68
CA ILE A 820 13.42 -3.22 7.25
C ILE A 820 12.87 -2.27 8.31
N PRO A 821 12.38 -2.83 9.43
CA PRO A 821 11.61 -2.10 10.43
C PRO A 821 12.25 -0.80 10.89
N GLU A 822 13.56 -0.84 11.12
CA GLU A 822 14.35 0.28 11.64
C GLU A 822 14.39 1.50 10.72
N LEU A 823 14.16 1.34 9.40
CA LEU A 823 14.10 2.49 8.49
C LEU A 823 12.85 3.35 8.67
N GLN A 824 11.79 2.86 9.31
CA GLN A 824 10.56 3.64 9.46
C GLN A 824 10.76 4.95 10.25
N ILE A 825 11.72 4.96 11.19
CA ILE A 825 12.09 6.14 11.97
C ILE A 825 13.19 6.99 11.33
N THR A 826 13.71 6.57 10.17
CA THR A 826 14.76 7.27 9.44
C THR A 826 14.14 8.24 8.44
N ASN A 827 14.34 9.55 8.66
CA ASN A 827 13.89 10.63 7.79
C ASN A 827 14.95 11.74 7.74
N GLU A 828 14.72 12.79 6.94
CA GLU A 828 15.71 13.86 6.79
C GLU A 828 16.08 14.51 8.14
N ILE A 829 15.12 14.68 9.05
CA ILE A 829 15.34 15.32 10.34
C ILE A 829 16.19 14.43 11.24
N THR A 830 15.86 13.14 11.36
CA THR A 830 16.55 12.21 12.25
C THR A 830 17.97 11.90 11.75
N VAL A 831 18.17 11.80 10.43
CA VAL A 831 19.52 11.64 9.84
C VAL A 831 20.38 12.87 10.12
N PHE A 832 19.90 14.09 9.81
CA PHE A 832 20.68 15.31 10.08
C PHE A 832 20.94 15.52 11.57
N SER A 833 19.95 15.24 12.42
CA SER A 833 20.08 15.42 13.87
C SER A 833 21.06 14.43 14.49
N SER A 834 21.03 13.16 14.06
CA SER A 834 21.99 12.14 14.48
C SER A 834 23.42 12.49 14.05
N LEU A 835 23.61 12.91 12.79
CA LEU A 835 24.91 13.36 12.28
C LEU A 835 25.44 14.59 13.04
N ASN A 836 24.58 15.53 13.37
CA ASN A 836 24.94 16.71 14.17
C ASN A 836 25.30 16.33 15.61
N ASP A 837 24.60 15.35 16.19
CA ASP A 837 24.92 14.84 17.52
C ASP A 837 26.27 14.14 17.54
N HIS A 838 26.54 13.27 16.56
CA HIS A 838 27.86 12.66 16.38
C HIS A 838 28.95 13.70 16.13
N ARG A 839 28.69 14.76 15.34
CA ARG A 839 29.64 15.86 15.09
C ARG A 839 29.95 16.62 16.38
N ARG A 840 28.92 16.98 17.14
CA ARG A 840 29.04 17.73 18.40
C ARG A 840 29.84 16.94 19.43
N ASN A 841 29.61 15.64 19.50
CA ASN A 841 30.34 14.78 20.43
C ASN A 841 31.79 14.51 19.95
N SER A 842 32.04 14.50 18.62
CA SER A 842 33.36 14.22 18.04
C SER A 842 34.29 15.42 17.87
N ILE A 843 33.76 16.65 17.77
CA ILE A 843 34.54 17.88 17.60
C ILE A 843 34.34 18.75 18.84
N ALA A 844 35.41 18.96 19.61
CA ALA A 844 35.39 19.91 20.71
C ALA A 844 35.04 21.32 20.18
N GLU A 845 33.82 21.80 20.46
CA GLU A 845 33.50 23.22 20.22
C GLU A 845 34.33 24.04 21.22
N SER A 846 35.24 24.85 20.68
CA SER A 846 36.25 25.57 21.45
C SER A 846 35.61 26.44 22.54
N GLY A 847 35.76 26.06 23.82
CA GLY A 847 35.40 26.89 24.96
C GLY A 847 34.75 26.17 26.15
N ASP A 848 34.21 24.96 25.96
CA ASP A 848 33.61 24.19 27.05
C ASP A 848 34.59 23.10 27.53
N ASP A 849 35.13 23.25 28.75
CA ASP A 849 36.00 22.28 29.45
C ASP A 849 35.25 21.01 29.93
N GLU A 850 34.05 20.73 29.41
CA GLU A 850 33.29 19.51 29.73
C GLU A 850 33.69 18.37 28.77
N ALA A 851 34.15 17.25 29.34
CA ALA A 851 34.74 16.10 28.65
C ALA A 851 33.92 15.64 27.42
N ASN A 852 34.51 15.71 26.23
CA ASN A 852 33.88 15.18 25.03
C ASN A 852 34.02 13.65 25.04
N VAL A 853 32.95 12.96 24.69
CA VAL A 853 32.89 11.47 24.61
C VAL A 853 33.97 10.88 23.69
N TYR A 854 34.49 11.69 22.76
CA TYR A 854 35.53 11.32 21.81
C TYR A 854 36.94 11.83 22.21
N ASP A 855 37.10 12.46 23.39
CA ASP A 855 38.41 12.77 23.99
C ASP A 855 39.15 11.48 24.42
N ASP A 856 38.40 10.42 24.74
CA ASP A 856 38.87 9.12 25.27
C ASP A 856 39.22 8.07 24.20
N LEU A 857 39.02 8.41 22.91
CA LEU A 857 39.53 7.66 21.74
C LEU A 857 41.04 7.35 21.81
N ARG A 858 41.77 8.04 22.69
CA ARG A 858 43.21 7.83 22.95
C ARG A 858 43.53 6.47 23.56
N ALA A 859 42.59 5.80 24.22
CA ALA A 859 42.82 4.50 24.86
C ALA A 859 42.82 3.32 23.87
N LEU A 860 41.98 3.40 22.83
CA LEU A 860 41.84 2.38 21.78
C LEU A 860 43.01 2.34 20.77
N ILE A 861 43.84 3.38 20.79
CA ILE A 861 44.99 3.51 19.90
C ILE A 861 46.21 3.60 20.82
N PRO A 862 46.90 2.49 21.11
CA PRO A 862 48.12 2.54 21.89
C PRO A 862 49.02 3.59 21.28
N SER A 863 49.39 4.59 22.08
CA SER A 863 50.28 5.71 21.74
C SER A 863 51.62 5.27 21.16
N ASN A 864 51.88 3.96 21.15
CA ASN A 864 53.11 3.31 20.74
C ASN A 864 53.01 2.56 19.39
N ASN A 865 51.85 2.46 18.72
CA ASN A 865 51.72 1.59 17.53
C ASN A 865 50.94 2.10 16.31
N VAL A 866 50.62 3.39 16.22
CA VAL A 866 50.00 3.94 14.99
C VAL A 866 50.81 5.11 14.45
N THR A 867 51.99 4.78 13.90
CA THR A 867 52.81 5.72 13.12
C THR A 867 52.36 5.84 11.66
N ASN A 868 51.35 5.06 11.23
CA ASN A 868 50.81 5.06 9.86
C ASN A 868 49.27 4.96 9.86
N ASN A 869 48.60 5.74 9.01
CA ASN A 869 47.14 5.82 8.88
C ASN A 869 46.48 4.48 8.55
N THR A 870 47.18 3.55 7.89
CA THR A 870 46.65 2.20 7.60
C THR A 870 46.33 1.42 8.87
N ALA A 871 47.24 1.39 9.85
CA ALA A 871 47.02 0.67 11.11
C ALA A 871 45.89 1.29 11.93
N LEU A 872 45.68 2.61 11.81
CA LEU A 872 44.53 3.29 12.41
C LEU A 872 43.22 2.80 11.84
N ILE A 873 43.16 2.69 10.51
CA ILE A 873 41.94 2.29 9.79
C ILE A 873 41.58 0.85 10.12
N GLU A 874 42.55 -0.06 10.18
CA GLU A 874 42.30 -1.45 10.59
C GLU A 874 41.80 -1.54 12.04
N ALA A 875 42.36 -0.75 12.97
CA ALA A 875 41.86 -0.72 14.35
C ALA A 875 40.41 -0.19 14.44
N ILE A 876 40.06 0.81 13.61
CA ILE A 876 38.68 1.31 13.52
C ILE A 876 37.76 0.25 12.90
N ASP A 877 38.22 -0.44 11.86
CA ASP A 877 37.49 -1.51 11.18
C ASP A 877 37.19 -2.66 12.15
N ASP A 878 38.19 -3.21 12.83
CA ASP A 878 38.01 -4.33 13.77
C ASP A 878 37.03 -3.98 14.91
N LEU A 879 37.09 -2.73 15.41
CA LEU A 879 36.28 -2.29 16.56
C LEU A 879 34.84 -1.92 16.17
N LEU A 880 34.67 -1.08 15.14
CA LEU A 880 33.38 -0.51 14.78
C LEU A 880 32.68 -1.30 13.68
N MET A 881 33.44 -1.91 12.78
CA MET A 881 32.90 -2.59 11.59
C MET A 881 33.25 -4.08 11.56
N TYR A 882 33.79 -4.63 12.67
CA TYR A 882 34.03 -6.05 12.85
C TYR A 882 34.69 -6.72 11.62
N GLY A 883 35.64 -6.02 11.01
CA GLY A 883 36.43 -6.43 9.85
C GLY A 883 35.71 -6.41 8.51
N THR A 884 34.57 -5.72 8.39
CA THR A 884 33.77 -5.66 7.15
C THR A 884 33.86 -4.31 6.44
N MET A 885 34.74 -3.40 6.85
CA MET A 885 34.91 -2.12 6.16
C MET A 885 35.35 -2.32 4.70
N SER A 886 34.58 -1.75 3.79
CA SER A 886 34.76 -1.86 2.35
C SER A 886 36.11 -1.27 1.92
N PRO A 887 36.74 -1.84 0.87
CA PRO A 887 37.93 -1.25 0.26
C PRO A 887 37.74 0.23 -0.11
N GLU A 888 36.55 0.61 -0.55
CA GLU A 888 36.16 1.98 -0.88
C GLU A 888 36.21 2.89 0.35
N MET A 889 35.62 2.49 1.47
CA MET A 889 35.66 3.24 2.73
C MET A 889 37.10 3.37 3.24
N LYS A 890 37.88 2.28 3.23
CA LYS A 890 39.31 2.30 3.60
C LYS A 890 40.07 3.32 2.75
N GLN A 891 39.81 3.37 1.43
CA GLN A 891 40.43 4.33 0.52
C GLN A 891 40.00 5.78 0.77
N ILE A 892 38.73 6.01 1.13
CA ILE A 892 38.22 7.34 1.53
C ILE A 892 38.96 7.82 2.79
N LEU A 893 39.07 6.97 3.82
CA LEU A 893 39.77 7.31 5.06
C LEU A 893 41.26 7.58 4.82
N LEU A 894 41.94 6.77 4.02
CA LEU A 894 43.35 6.99 3.62
C LEU A 894 43.56 8.34 2.92
N THR A 895 42.56 8.79 2.15
CA THR A 895 42.62 10.07 1.41
C THR A 895 42.40 11.28 2.34
N VAL A 896 41.55 11.14 3.35
CA VAL A 896 41.23 12.22 4.31
C VAL A 896 42.31 12.35 5.39
N ALA A 897 42.87 11.22 5.84
CA ALA A 897 43.87 11.15 6.91
C ALA A 897 44.99 12.22 6.84
N PRO A 898 45.72 12.40 5.72
CA PRO A 898 46.84 13.34 5.66
C PRO A 898 46.41 14.82 5.67
N ARG A 899 45.10 15.12 5.48
CA ARG A 899 44.59 16.50 5.48
C ARG A 899 44.42 17.06 6.89
N VAL A 900 44.43 16.20 7.91
CA VAL A 900 44.31 16.60 9.32
C VAL A 900 45.67 16.43 10.01
N ALA A 901 46.31 17.57 10.31
CA ALA A 901 47.67 17.62 10.83
C ALA A 901 47.76 17.10 12.28
N ASN A 902 46.81 17.49 13.14
CA ASN A 902 46.76 17.03 14.53
C ASN A 902 46.28 15.57 14.59
N GLN A 903 47.04 14.70 15.25
CA GLN A 903 46.74 13.27 15.33
C GLN A 903 45.41 12.98 16.04
N THR A 904 45.08 13.71 17.11
CA THR A 904 43.81 13.55 17.84
C THR A 904 42.63 13.94 16.94
N GLU A 905 42.73 15.08 16.25
CA GLU A 905 41.70 15.52 15.29
C GLU A 905 41.56 14.57 14.10
N ARG A 906 42.66 13.93 13.67
CA ARG A 906 42.63 12.95 12.58
C ARG A 906 41.82 11.72 12.96
N VAL A 907 42.05 11.19 14.16
CA VAL A 907 41.28 10.04 14.67
C VAL A 907 39.79 10.41 14.77
N ARG A 908 39.47 11.56 15.36
CA ARG A 908 38.08 12.06 15.44
C ARG A 908 37.41 12.16 14.08
N ALA A 909 38.10 12.76 13.10
CA ALA A 909 37.58 12.90 11.75
C ALA A 909 37.32 11.53 11.09
N MET A 910 38.23 10.55 11.26
CA MET A 910 38.03 9.21 10.72
C MET A 910 36.85 8.48 11.36
N VAL A 911 36.78 8.47 12.70
CA VAL A 911 35.66 7.86 13.43
C VAL A 911 34.36 8.54 13.05
N TYR A 912 34.33 9.87 13.00
CA TYR A 912 33.16 10.63 12.55
C TYR A 912 32.69 10.21 11.15
N MET A 913 33.61 10.03 10.19
CA MET A 913 33.24 9.58 8.84
C MET A 913 32.71 8.14 8.84
N VAL A 914 33.26 7.24 9.65
CA VAL A 914 32.76 5.87 9.79
C VAL A 914 31.38 5.85 10.42
N VAL A 915 31.18 6.52 11.56
CA VAL A 915 29.88 6.51 12.27
C VAL A 915 28.77 7.22 11.49
N SER A 916 29.15 8.13 10.59
CA SER A 916 28.24 8.83 9.68
C SER A 916 27.94 8.04 8.40
N SER A 917 28.57 6.88 8.20
CA SER A 917 28.43 6.10 6.98
C SER A 917 27.24 5.13 7.06
N PRO A 918 26.52 4.89 5.95
CA PRO A 918 25.49 3.85 5.90
C PRO A 918 26.06 2.45 6.17
N GLU A 919 27.33 2.23 5.82
CA GLU A 919 28.00 0.94 5.97
C GLU A 919 28.16 0.52 7.44
N PHE A 920 28.46 1.49 8.33
CA PHE A 920 28.56 1.23 9.77
C PHE A 920 27.19 1.02 10.43
N GLN A 921 26.12 1.59 9.88
CA GLN A 921 24.77 1.45 10.43
C GLN A 921 24.19 0.05 10.25
N LEU A 922 24.87 -0.83 9.53
CA LEU A 922 24.47 -2.20 9.30
C LEU A 922 25.18 -3.12 10.31
N VAL A 923 24.43 -4.02 10.95
CA VAL A 923 25.00 -5.15 11.69
C VAL A 923 24.61 -6.43 10.96
N ASN A 924 25.64 -7.07 10.40
CA ASN A 924 25.53 -8.32 9.66
C ASN A 924 25.86 -9.56 10.48
#